data_AF-A0AAD6BI83-F1
#
_entry.id   AF-A0AAD6BI83-F1
#
_cell.length_a   1.000
_cell.length_b   1.000
_cell.length_c   1.000
_cell.angle_alpha   90.00
_cell.angle_beta   90.00
_cell.angle_gamma   90.00
#
_symmetry.space_group_name_H-M   'P 1'
#
loop_
_entity.id
_entity.type
_entity.pdbx_description
1 polymer ?
#
loop_
_entity_poly.entity_id
_entity_poly.type
_entity_poly.pdbx_seq_one_letter_code
_entity_poly.pdbx_strand_id
1 'polypeptide(L)'
;MLWTSWLVLLLCWGATTSGEQQAEERDGTPVEARAEPQRQRSPPPVEPLDFGFVPAAVYDTHAYFEPGPIGLLFHMVHAFLYVVQPNTFPKDLIIKVIQQNMGGIKIEEWRKPDNVVLLLQTIYYEAGFLICATIGILFVVLVPIIAICFCVCRCCDNCGGEMHQRQRKNVDCQRGFYTALLVATSIFMSLGVFIAYAANHNVSAQIKNTRRLINTNMRDLKTFANNTPTQIEYMTAQYTTAKNKVLSDLDNIGPLLGGRIHSQLEREVVPSLDNALRMAGAKVENAIKAMRETKEALENVSSSLEVLQEGTAKLQASLSGERASLSNTLSDPACTNGAVSSTCNTIRSTLAQLGINSDYSKLPDVNHALVNVNTVLRTDLSNIVQKGYSSFNDTPQLVKEQTKNIVSGVKGMLDKIGTEINGFSKMFPVEDSLANFTIFLTQGQKNIESFYPQIDQMDFYRWVSCVAVLCMVVLVLAFNTLGLLCGVCGYDEQATPTTRGCLSNTGGNLLMAGVGFSFISVWVLMAIVSTLFVIGGNVEKMVCEPLANRQLFKIIDTPFLVHPAKKNFLPGMLFQNPNIDLTLGGMYRDCYENNGLYHSLQLETMFNINSFLNRTVYNKDLAKVLEGVQVDLQDVTLLEQAGRDNLINFANSGIGHINYEAYLTELNKGVTISDLLSFSTDLEAQADQLPRGALENALKGHASSIRQIHRDQVVPMEQAMKYVKARSTLSQSIKQLQRMSNDLTVKATNILSAIDAAEYLITHNASHVVKRETKGYTENLVGYFKQYTAWVKHSLNSEVAQCKPISNIVDSIEIVGCSFIVDSVNTFWFGLGGCCVLLIPSIIVSVKLAKYYRRMDTEDVFEDMGNTGNHGEQVCGIHGDLAVVSISPYPNTLTRFPRASAPPSYADLEGSP
;
A
#
# COMPACT_ATOMS: atom_id res chain seq x y z
N MET A 1 35.10 -43.54 -34.94
CA MET A 1 34.01 -43.63 -33.95
C MET A 1 33.13 -42.36 -33.90
N LEU A 2 32.98 -41.62 -35.01
CA LEU A 2 32.24 -40.35 -35.07
C LEU A 2 30.89 -40.45 -35.81
N TRP A 3 30.55 -41.62 -36.34
CA TRP A 3 29.31 -41.83 -37.11
C TRP A 3 28.12 -42.27 -36.23
N THR A 4 28.39 -42.82 -35.05
CA THR A 4 27.36 -43.26 -34.10
C THR A 4 26.68 -42.10 -33.37
N SER A 5 27.38 -41.00 -33.08
CA SER A 5 26.78 -39.81 -32.44
C SER A 5 25.79 -39.07 -33.33
N TRP A 6 25.95 -39.14 -34.67
CA TRP A 6 25.03 -38.50 -35.61
C TRP A 6 23.70 -39.25 -35.78
N LEU A 7 23.70 -40.56 -35.50
CA LEU A 7 22.50 -41.41 -35.55
C LEU A 7 21.66 -41.35 -34.26
N VAL A 8 22.29 -41.05 -33.12
CA VAL A 8 21.60 -40.96 -31.81
C VAL A 8 20.80 -39.66 -31.68
N LEU A 9 21.21 -38.57 -32.33
CA LEU A 9 20.48 -37.30 -32.33
C LEU A 9 19.20 -37.33 -33.19
N LEU A 10 19.09 -38.27 -34.14
CA LEU A 10 17.90 -38.44 -34.99
C LEU A 10 16.83 -39.35 -34.38
N LEU A 11 17.11 -40.03 -33.25
CA LEU A 11 16.20 -41.03 -32.64
C LEU A 11 15.65 -40.64 -31.26
N CYS A 12 15.96 -39.45 -30.73
CA CYS A 12 15.43 -38.98 -29.44
C CYS A 12 14.40 -37.85 -29.59
N TRP A 13 13.43 -38.03 -30.49
CA TRP A 13 12.20 -37.25 -30.47
C TRP A 13 11.06 -38.14 -29.97
N GLY A 14 10.72 -37.99 -28.69
CA GLY A 14 9.57 -38.65 -28.08
C GLY A 14 9.74 -38.78 -26.56
N ALA A 15 8.80 -38.16 -25.84
CA ALA A 15 8.59 -38.21 -24.38
C ALA A 15 9.52 -37.34 -23.52
N THR A 16 8.99 -36.22 -23.02
CA THR A 16 8.59 -36.09 -21.61
C THR A 16 7.68 -34.88 -21.44
N THR A 17 6.39 -35.15 -21.26
CA THR A 17 5.43 -34.25 -20.62
C THR A 17 5.54 -34.34 -19.10
N SER A 18 5.07 -33.27 -18.46
CA SER A 18 4.46 -33.16 -17.13
C SER A 18 5.33 -33.23 -15.86
N GLY A 19 5.22 -32.15 -15.08
CA GLY A 19 4.95 -32.21 -13.63
C GLY A 19 6.09 -31.75 -12.72
N GLU A 20 5.91 -30.61 -12.05
CA GLU A 20 5.64 -30.57 -10.60
C GLU A 20 5.52 -29.11 -10.11
N GLN A 21 4.31 -28.75 -9.68
CA GLN A 21 4.03 -27.63 -8.80
C GLN A 21 4.27 -28.10 -7.36
N GLN A 22 5.08 -27.38 -6.59
CA GLN A 22 5.11 -27.50 -5.13
C GLN A 22 4.45 -26.27 -4.53
N ALA A 23 3.25 -26.49 -4.01
CA ALA A 23 2.58 -25.64 -3.05
C ALA A 23 3.18 -25.93 -1.67
N GLU A 24 3.59 -24.89 -0.94
CA GLU A 24 4.06 -25.01 0.44
C GLU A 24 2.94 -24.61 1.41
N GLU A 25 2.79 -25.47 2.41
CA GLU A 25 1.63 -25.71 3.25
C GLU A 25 1.63 -24.76 4.45
N ARG A 26 0.46 -24.23 4.77
CA ARG A 26 0.21 -23.29 5.87
C ARG A 26 -0.07 -24.08 7.14
N ASP A 27 0.93 -24.23 8.00
CA ASP A 27 0.77 -24.88 9.30
C ASP A 27 0.05 -23.96 10.30
N GLY A 28 -0.93 -24.52 10.99
CA GLY A 28 -1.80 -23.85 11.94
C GLY A 28 -2.00 -24.73 13.16
N THR A 29 -1.42 -24.32 14.29
CA THR A 29 -1.70 -24.89 15.61
C THR A 29 -2.31 -23.82 16.53
N PRO A 30 -3.45 -24.10 17.19
CA PRO A 30 -4.09 -23.22 18.17
C PRO A 30 -3.67 -23.55 19.62
N VAL A 31 -4.25 -22.82 20.58
CA VAL A 31 -4.15 -22.93 22.06
C VAL A 31 -3.10 -21.95 22.63
N GLU A 32 -3.40 -21.02 23.54
CA GLU A 32 -4.07 -21.18 24.84
C GLU A 32 -4.56 -19.83 25.41
N ALA A 33 -5.76 -19.82 25.99
CA ALA A 33 -6.35 -18.65 26.63
C ALA A 33 -5.69 -18.39 28.00
N ARG A 34 -4.95 -17.30 28.12
CA ARG A 34 -4.40 -16.78 29.39
C ARG A 34 -5.18 -15.52 29.77
N ALA A 35 -5.74 -15.52 30.99
CA ALA A 35 -6.44 -14.39 31.56
C ALA A 35 -5.48 -13.21 31.77
N GLU A 36 -5.78 -12.06 31.15
CA GLU A 36 -5.03 -10.81 31.34
C GLU A 36 -5.79 -9.80 32.23
N PRO A 37 -5.06 -9.00 33.03
CA PRO A 37 -5.60 -8.04 33.98
C PRO A 37 -6.04 -6.73 33.28
N GLN A 38 -7.01 -6.03 33.88
CA GLN A 38 -7.51 -4.68 33.57
C GLN A 38 -7.20 -4.12 32.17
N ARG A 39 -8.18 -4.24 31.25
CA ARG A 39 -8.20 -3.58 29.94
C ARG A 39 -7.99 -2.06 30.06
N GLN A 40 -6.75 -1.64 29.85
CA GLN A 40 -6.44 -0.34 29.30
C GLN A 40 -6.85 -0.41 27.81
N ARG A 41 -8.04 0.10 27.46
CA ARG A 41 -8.47 0.16 26.06
C ARG A 41 -7.45 1.00 25.28
N SER A 42 -6.76 0.37 24.34
CA SER A 42 -6.07 1.07 23.24
C SER A 42 -7.06 2.01 22.56
N PRO A 43 -6.60 3.18 22.06
CA PRO A 43 -7.44 4.06 21.26
C PRO A 43 -8.10 3.25 20.11
N PRO A 44 -9.37 3.51 19.76
CA PRO A 44 -9.97 2.89 18.60
C PRO A 44 -9.12 3.18 17.35
N PRO A 45 -9.00 2.23 16.40
CA PRO A 45 -8.25 2.47 15.17
C PRO A 45 -8.82 3.69 14.44
N VAL A 46 -7.92 4.55 13.95
CA VAL A 46 -8.28 5.74 13.17
C VAL A 46 -9.08 5.30 11.94
N GLU A 47 -10.17 6.01 11.64
CA GLU A 47 -10.99 5.73 10.47
C GLU A 47 -10.14 5.73 9.18
N PRO A 48 -10.23 4.68 8.35
CA PRO A 48 -9.42 4.60 7.13
C PRO A 48 -9.90 5.64 6.11
N LEU A 49 -8.96 6.41 5.56
CA LEU A 49 -9.23 7.36 4.48
C LEU A 49 -9.09 6.68 3.12
N ASP A 50 -10.05 6.92 2.23
CA ASP A 50 -9.96 6.53 0.82
C ASP A 50 -9.40 7.71 0.00
N PHE A 51 -8.19 7.54 -0.52
CA PHE A 51 -7.51 8.53 -1.37
C PHE A 51 -7.73 8.25 -2.88
N GLY A 52 -8.46 7.19 -3.22
CA GLY A 52 -8.65 6.73 -4.59
C GLY A 52 -7.39 6.08 -5.19
N PHE A 53 -7.46 5.81 -6.49
CA PHE A 53 -6.37 5.23 -7.27
C PHE A 53 -5.68 6.30 -8.11
N VAL A 54 -4.36 6.30 -8.12
CA VAL A 54 -3.59 7.13 -9.05
C VAL A 54 -3.96 6.74 -10.49
N PRO A 55 -4.30 7.69 -11.38
CA PRO A 55 -4.65 7.38 -12.76
C PRO A 55 -3.54 6.60 -13.47
N ALA A 56 -3.78 5.32 -13.76
CA ALA A 56 -2.81 4.47 -14.43
C ALA A 56 -2.68 4.83 -15.91
N ALA A 57 -1.45 4.88 -16.40
CA ALA A 57 -1.18 4.98 -17.83
C ALA A 57 -1.29 3.58 -18.45
N VAL A 58 -1.97 3.48 -19.59
CA VAL A 58 -1.98 2.26 -20.41
C VAL A 58 -0.93 2.40 -21.49
N TYR A 59 -0.04 1.42 -21.60
CA TYR A 59 1.03 1.37 -22.59
C TYR A 59 0.69 0.36 -23.69
N ASP A 60 0.94 0.75 -24.94
CA ASP A 60 0.61 -0.03 -26.14
C ASP A 60 1.66 -1.12 -26.45
N THR A 61 2.90 -0.94 -25.99
CA THR A 61 4.01 -1.81 -26.40
C THR A 61 3.98 -3.14 -25.65
N HIS A 62 3.90 -4.21 -26.42
CA HIS A 62 4.15 -5.57 -25.96
C HIS A 62 5.48 -6.04 -26.55
N ALA A 63 6.56 -5.93 -25.77
CA ALA A 63 7.89 -6.37 -26.16
C ALA A 63 8.02 -7.89 -25.97
N TYR A 64 7.30 -8.65 -26.78
CA TYR A 64 7.34 -10.11 -26.84
C TYR A 64 7.36 -10.56 -28.29
N PHE A 65 8.23 -11.53 -28.59
CA PHE A 65 8.33 -12.11 -29.92
C PHE A 65 8.33 -13.63 -29.85
N GLU A 66 7.45 -14.22 -30.65
CA GLU A 66 7.42 -15.66 -30.87
C GLU A 66 7.75 -15.93 -32.35
N PRO A 67 8.87 -16.61 -32.65
CA PRO A 67 9.34 -16.79 -34.02
C PRO A 67 8.48 -17.75 -34.85
N GLY A 68 7.48 -18.43 -34.28
CA GLY A 68 6.65 -19.38 -35.00
C GLY A 68 7.48 -20.54 -35.60
N PRO A 69 7.14 -21.05 -36.81
CA PRO A 69 7.81 -22.23 -37.38
C PRO A 69 9.31 -22.05 -37.67
N ILE A 70 9.76 -20.83 -38.03
CA ILE A 70 11.19 -20.57 -38.28
C ILE A 70 12.02 -20.69 -36.99
N GLY A 71 11.38 -20.60 -35.82
CA GLY A 71 12.01 -20.81 -34.52
C GLY A 71 12.70 -22.17 -34.41
N LEU A 72 12.20 -23.23 -35.05
CA LEU A 72 12.87 -24.54 -35.08
C LEU A 72 14.28 -24.46 -35.69
N LEU A 73 14.45 -23.64 -36.72
CA LEU A 73 15.75 -23.42 -37.36
C LEU A 73 16.68 -22.61 -36.46
N PHE A 74 16.15 -21.61 -35.75
CA PHE A 74 16.93 -20.83 -34.79
C PHE A 74 17.51 -21.72 -33.69
N HIS A 75 16.70 -22.60 -33.12
CA HIS A 75 17.14 -23.57 -32.11
C HIS A 75 18.23 -24.53 -32.65
N MET A 76 18.11 -24.98 -33.89
CA MET A 76 19.13 -25.84 -34.52
C MET A 76 20.48 -25.12 -34.65
N VAL A 77 20.45 -23.85 -35.06
CA VAL A 77 21.66 -23.03 -35.21
C VAL A 77 22.26 -22.70 -33.84
N HIS A 78 21.43 -22.37 -32.86
CA HIS A 78 21.86 -22.17 -31.47
C HIS A 78 22.55 -23.42 -30.94
N ALA A 79 21.96 -24.59 -31.12
CA ALA A 79 22.56 -25.86 -30.70
C ALA A 79 23.94 -26.09 -31.36
N PHE A 80 24.08 -25.78 -32.65
CA PHE A 80 25.38 -25.80 -33.31
C PHE A 80 26.38 -24.80 -32.69
N LEU A 81 25.96 -23.56 -32.42
CA LEU A 81 26.81 -22.56 -31.79
C LEU A 81 27.21 -22.94 -30.36
N TYR A 82 26.38 -23.66 -29.61
CA TYR A 82 26.76 -24.22 -28.29
C TYR A 82 27.79 -25.34 -28.41
N VAL A 83 27.82 -26.09 -29.52
CA VAL A 83 28.88 -27.07 -29.78
C VAL A 83 30.19 -26.36 -30.14
N VAL A 84 30.13 -25.27 -30.91
CA VAL A 84 31.30 -24.45 -31.27
C VAL A 84 31.87 -23.72 -30.05
N GLN A 85 31.00 -23.11 -29.25
CA GLN A 85 31.35 -22.37 -28.05
C GLN A 85 30.51 -22.86 -26.86
N PRO A 86 30.99 -23.86 -26.12
CA PRO A 86 30.30 -24.38 -24.94
C PRO A 86 30.57 -23.57 -23.67
N ASN A 87 31.56 -22.69 -23.68
CA ASN A 87 31.96 -21.93 -22.50
C ASN A 87 30.94 -20.85 -22.17
N THR A 88 30.71 -20.63 -20.87
CA THR A 88 29.85 -19.54 -20.38
C THR A 88 30.47 -18.16 -20.63
N PHE A 89 29.63 -17.14 -20.73
CA PHE A 89 30.04 -15.76 -20.94
C PHE A 89 31.22 -15.30 -20.03
N PRO A 90 32.35 -14.83 -20.60
CA PRO A 90 33.58 -14.63 -19.87
C PRO A 90 33.62 -13.20 -19.29
N LYS A 91 32.73 -12.90 -18.35
CA LYS A 91 32.56 -11.56 -17.75
C LYS A 91 33.89 -10.95 -17.26
N ASP A 92 34.65 -11.69 -16.46
CA ASP A 92 35.89 -11.20 -15.85
C ASP A 92 37.00 -10.96 -16.88
N LEU A 93 37.01 -11.75 -17.96
CA LEU A 93 37.93 -11.58 -19.08
C LEU A 93 37.66 -10.24 -19.78
N ILE A 94 36.39 -9.96 -20.11
CA ILE A 94 35.98 -8.72 -20.79
C ILE A 94 36.30 -7.50 -19.93
N ILE A 95 36.01 -7.57 -18.62
CA ILE A 95 36.32 -6.48 -17.68
C ILE A 95 37.83 -6.18 -17.67
N LYS A 96 38.67 -7.21 -17.56
CA LYS A 96 40.13 -7.05 -17.59
C LYS A 96 40.63 -6.46 -18.92
N VAL A 97 40.10 -6.94 -20.05
CA VAL A 97 40.45 -6.41 -21.39
C VAL A 97 40.08 -4.92 -21.51
N ILE A 98 38.88 -4.52 -21.09
CA ILE A 98 38.42 -3.12 -21.16
C ILE A 98 39.27 -2.23 -20.26
N GLN A 99 39.54 -2.64 -19.03
CA GLN A 99 40.36 -1.88 -18.08
C GLN A 99 41.79 -1.68 -18.58
N GLN A 100 42.38 -2.69 -19.22
CA GLN A 100 43.71 -2.60 -19.81
C GLN A 100 43.74 -1.68 -21.05
N ASN A 101 42.69 -1.71 -21.88
CA ASN A 101 42.64 -0.90 -23.11
C ASN A 101 42.36 0.59 -22.87
N MET A 102 41.82 1.00 -21.72
CA MET A 102 41.58 2.42 -21.40
C MET A 102 42.87 3.26 -21.25
N GLY A 103 44.05 2.64 -21.11
CA GLY A 103 45.35 3.30 -21.06
C GLY A 103 46.02 3.56 -22.42
N GLY A 104 45.39 3.15 -23.53
CA GLY A 104 45.98 3.14 -24.87
C GLY A 104 46.89 1.93 -25.10
N ILE A 105 46.74 1.27 -26.25
CA ILE A 105 47.47 0.03 -26.57
C ILE A 105 48.95 0.35 -26.83
N LYS A 106 49.81 0.10 -25.85
CA LYS A 106 51.27 0.06 -26.05
C LYS A 106 51.69 -1.37 -26.38
N ILE A 107 52.29 -1.57 -27.56
CA ILE A 107 52.75 -2.89 -28.05
C ILE A 107 53.73 -3.56 -27.06
N GLU A 108 54.49 -2.78 -26.29
CA GLU A 108 55.43 -3.28 -25.28
C GLU A 108 54.74 -3.95 -24.06
N GLU A 109 53.46 -3.72 -23.83
CA GLU A 109 52.74 -4.31 -22.69
C GLU A 109 52.27 -5.75 -22.94
N TRP A 110 52.13 -6.21 -24.18
CA TRP A 110 51.68 -7.57 -24.50
C TRP A 110 52.63 -8.68 -24.01
N ARG A 111 53.88 -8.33 -23.68
CA ARG A 111 54.89 -9.27 -23.16
C ARG A 111 54.78 -9.53 -21.65
N LYS A 112 53.93 -8.78 -20.93
CA LYS A 112 53.68 -9.02 -19.50
C LYS A 112 52.96 -10.37 -19.32
N PRO A 113 53.33 -11.18 -18.30
CA PRO A 113 52.76 -12.51 -18.10
C PRO A 113 51.23 -12.48 -17.96
N ASP A 114 50.67 -11.43 -17.36
CA ASP A 114 49.21 -11.26 -17.20
C ASP A 114 48.47 -11.15 -18.53
N ASN A 115 49.08 -10.49 -19.54
CA ASN A 115 48.49 -10.32 -20.86
C ASN A 115 48.60 -11.59 -21.71
N VAL A 116 49.63 -12.40 -21.47
CA VAL A 116 49.77 -13.72 -22.09
C VAL A 116 48.69 -14.68 -21.57
N VAL A 117 48.42 -14.67 -20.26
CA VAL A 117 47.32 -15.45 -19.66
C VAL A 117 45.96 -15.02 -20.21
N LEU A 118 45.73 -13.70 -20.34
CA LEU A 118 44.50 -13.15 -20.92
C LEU A 118 44.30 -13.55 -22.39
N LEU A 119 45.37 -13.53 -23.18
CA LEU A 119 45.37 -13.99 -24.57
C LEU A 119 45.04 -15.49 -24.64
N LEU A 120 45.68 -16.32 -23.81
CA LEU A 120 45.40 -17.75 -23.73
C LEU A 120 43.95 -18.04 -23.34
N GLN A 121 43.40 -17.29 -22.39
CA GLN A 121 42.01 -17.44 -21.98
C GLN A 121 41.02 -17.00 -23.07
N THR A 122 41.34 -15.94 -23.81
CA THR A 122 40.58 -15.51 -25.01
C THR A 122 40.63 -16.56 -26.12
N ILE A 123 41.81 -17.14 -26.38
CA ILE A 123 42.00 -18.20 -27.38
C ILE A 123 41.25 -19.46 -26.97
N TYR A 124 41.28 -19.84 -25.69
CA TYR A 124 40.55 -20.99 -25.17
C TYR A 124 39.04 -20.80 -25.28
N TYR A 125 38.55 -19.60 -24.99
CA TYR A 125 37.16 -19.24 -25.20
C TYR A 125 36.83 -19.40 -26.70
N GLU A 126 37.47 -18.65 -27.60
CA GLU A 126 37.16 -18.67 -29.05
C GLU A 126 37.68 -19.91 -29.81
N ALA A 127 38.13 -20.96 -29.13
CA ALA A 127 38.84 -22.08 -29.76
C ALA A 127 38.04 -22.74 -30.89
N GLY A 128 36.74 -22.99 -30.69
CA GLY A 128 35.88 -23.59 -31.71
C GLY A 128 35.69 -22.69 -32.93
N PHE A 129 35.48 -21.38 -32.72
CA PHE A 129 35.39 -20.41 -33.82
C PHE A 129 36.71 -20.33 -34.60
N LEU A 130 37.85 -20.33 -33.93
CA LEU A 130 39.17 -20.32 -34.58
C LEU A 130 39.41 -21.60 -35.39
N ILE A 131 39.05 -22.77 -34.87
CA ILE A 131 39.16 -24.04 -35.60
C ILE A 131 38.26 -24.03 -36.85
N CYS A 132 36.99 -23.63 -36.70
CA CYS A 132 36.08 -23.55 -37.84
C CYS A 132 36.52 -22.50 -38.88
N ALA A 133 37.01 -21.34 -38.43
CA ALA A 133 37.51 -20.28 -39.32
C ALA A 133 38.76 -20.73 -40.08
N THR A 134 39.70 -21.42 -39.44
CA THR A 134 40.89 -21.97 -40.12
C THR A 134 40.51 -23.03 -41.15
N ILE A 135 39.56 -23.92 -40.84
CA ILE A 135 39.01 -24.87 -41.81
C ILE A 135 38.35 -24.13 -43.00
N GLY A 136 37.55 -23.10 -42.73
CA GLY A 136 36.92 -22.27 -43.76
C GLY A 136 37.94 -21.57 -44.66
N ILE A 137 38.99 -20.98 -44.09
CA ILE A 137 40.08 -20.34 -44.84
C ILE A 137 40.83 -21.38 -45.70
N LEU A 138 41.15 -22.54 -45.13
CA LEU A 138 41.77 -23.63 -45.88
C LEU A 138 40.89 -24.06 -47.06
N PHE A 139 39.58 -24.15 -46.86
CA PHE A 139 38.64 -24.45 -47.94
C PHE A 139 38.68 -23.39 -49.05
N VAL A 140 38.64 -22.10 -48.69
CA VAL A 140 38.67 -20.97 -49.63
C VAL A 140 39.95 -20.97 -50.47
N VAL A 141 41.09 -21.37 -49.90
CA VAL A 141 42.39 -21.42 -50.59
C VAL A 141 42.57 -22.72 -51.39
N LEU A 142 42.24 -23.87 -50.82
CA LEU A 142 42.51 -25.18 -51.44
C LEU A 142 41.56 -25.48 -52.60
N VAL A 143 40.29 -25.10 -52.52
CA VAL A 143 39.31 -25.43 -53.57
C VAL A 143 39.64 -24.81 -54.94
N PRO A 144 40.04 -23.53 -55.08
CA PRO A 144 40.45 -23.00 -56.38
C PRO A 144 41.74 -23.68 -56.90
N ILE A 145 42.68 -24.06 -56.03
CA ILE A 145 43.87 -24.84 -56.43
C ILE A 145 43.44 -26.21 -56.96
N ILE A 146 42.57 -26.92 -56.24
CA ILE A 146 42.02 -28.21 -56.66
C ILE A 146 41.25 -28.05 -57.98
N ALA A 147 40.49 -26.97 -58.17
CA ALA A 147 39.77 -26.69 -59.41
C ALA A 147 40.72 -26.50 -60.60
N ILE A 148 41.81 -25.74 -60.41
CA ILE A 148 42.84 -25.56 -61.45
C ILE A 148 43.52 -26.89 -61.76
N CYS A 149 43.96 -27.64 -60.74
CA CYS A 149 44.55 -28.97 -60.91
C CYS A 149 43.59 -29.92 -61.63
N PHE A 150 42.31 -29.93 -61.23
CA PHE A 150 41.27 -30.74 -61.85
C PHE A 150 41.08 -30.35 -63.33
N CYS A 151 41.06 -29.06 -63.64
CA CYS A 151 40.94 -28.55 -65.02
C CYS A 151 42.15 -28.98 -65.88
N VAL A 152 43.39 -28.79 -65.39
CA VAL A 152 44.61 -29.20 -66.10
C VAL A 152 44.67 -30.71 -66.27
N CYS A 153 44.44 -31.49 -65.21
CA CYS A 153 44.39 -32.95 -65.29
C CYS A 153 43.34 -33.42 -66.29
N ARG A 154 42.19 -32.75 -66.35
CA ARG A 154 41.12 -33.05 -67.32
C ARG A 154 41.51 -32.72 -68.75
N CYS A 155 42.24 -31.63 -68.99
CA CYS A 155 42.81 -31.31 -70.30
C CYS A 155 43.88 -32.31 -70.75
N CYS A 156 44.54 -32.99 -69.80
CA CYS A 156 45.47 -34.10 -70.05
C CYS A 156 44.80 -35.48 -69.97
N ASP A 157 43.52 -35.58 -70.36
CA ASP A 157 42.68 -36.78 -70.34
C ASP A 157 42.50 -37.49 -68.98
N ASN A 158 43.05 -36.98 -67.88
CA ASN A 158 42.84 -37.54 -66.53
C ASN A 158 41.59 -36.96 -65.85
N CYS A 159 41.25 -37.38 -64.62
CA CYS A 159 40.09 -36.84 -63.87
C CYS A 159 38.75 -36.88 -64.63
N GLY A 160 38.56 -37.90 -65.45
CA GLY A 160 37.38 -38.07 -66.29
C GLY A 160 37.35 -37.27 -67.59
N GLY A 161 38.51 -36.74 -68.02
CA GLY A 161 38.74 -36.15 -69.34
C GLY A 161 38.78 -37.20 -70.45
N GLU A 162 39.33 -38.39 -70.18
CA GLU A 162 39.38 -39.51 -71.11
C GLU A 162 37.96 -39.93 -71.52
N MET A 163 37.63 -39.74 -72.80
CA MET A 163 36.37 -40.16 -73.43
C MET A 163 36.42 -41.66 -73.76
N HIS A 164 36.85 -42.46 -72.79
CA HIS A 164 36.92 -43.91 -72.86
C HIS A 164 36.14 -44.53 -71.69
N GLN A 165 35.33 -45.55 -71.98
CA GLN A 165 34.57 -46.28 -70.96
C GLN A 165 35.00 -47.75 -70.88
N ARG A 166 35.59 -48.12 -69.74
CA ARG A 166 35.89 -49.50 -69.41
C ARG A 166 34.63 -50.25 -68.96
N GLN A 167 34.33 -51.38 -69.58
CA GLN A 167 33.20 -52.23 -69.21
C GLN A 167 33.51 -52.93 -67.87
N ARG A 168 32.65 -52.74 -66.86
CA ARG A 168 32.74 -53.39 -65.55
C ARG A 168 31.52 -54.27 -65.34
N LYS A 169 31.68 -55.37 -64.60
CA LYS A 169 30.62 -56.38 -64.38
C LYS A 169 29.32 -55.84 -63.76
N ASN A 170 29.36 -54.67 -63.10
CA ASN A 170 28.22 -54.06 -62.36
C ASN A 170 27.94 -52.59 -62.77
N VAL A 171 27.94 -52.27 -64.07
CA VAL A 171 27.77 -50.89 -64.57
C VAL A 171 26.42 -50.27 -64.17
N ASP A 172 25.31 -50.99 -64.28
CA ASP A 172 23.98 -50.45 -63.94
C ASP A 172 23.79 -50.16 -62.47
N CYS A 173 24.32 -51.03 -61.60
CA CYS A 173 24.30 -50.82 -60.16
C CYS A 173 25.13 -49.60 -59.75
N GLN A 174 26.32 -49.41 -60.35
CA GLN A 174 27.16 -48.24 -60.08
C GLN A 174 26.52 -46.93 -60.56
N ARG A 175 25.90 -46.95 -61.74
CA ARG A 175 25.13 -45.82 -62.27
C ARG A 175 23.96 -45.49 -61.34
N GLY A 176 23.12 -46.48 -61.00
CA GLY A 176 21.99 -46.30 -60.09
C GLY A 176 22.39 -45.74 -58.72
N PHE A 177 23.50 -46.21 -58.16
CA PHE A 177 24.05 -45.69 -56.91
C PHE A 177 24.45 -44.21 -57.02
N TYR A 178 25.20 -43.82 -58.06
CA TYR A 178 25.58 -42.41 -58.25
C TYR A 178 24.39 -41.51 -58.56
N THR A 179 23.39 -42.00 -59.31
CA THR A 179 22.12 -41.31 -59.54
C THR A 179 21.40 -41.07 -58.21
N ALA A 180 21.22 -42.10 -57.39
CA ALA A 180 20.57 -41.97 -56.08
C ALA A 180 21.32 -41.02 -55.14
N LEU A 181 22.66 -41.08 -55.12
CA LEU A 181 23.49 -40.20 -54.30
C LEU A 181 23.44 -38.74 -54.77
N LEU A 182 23.38 -38.49 -56.08
CA LEU A 182 23.23 -37.14 -56.62
C LEU A 182 21.84 -36.56 -56.36
N VAL A 183 20.79 -37.39 -56.44
CA VAL A 183 19.42 -37.00 -56.04
C VAL A 183 19.38 -36.65 -54.56
N ALA A 184 19.92 -37.53 -53.69
CA ALA A 184 19.94 -37.29 -52.25
C ALA A 184 20.68 -35.98 -51.89
N THR A 185 21.89 -35.78 -52.43
CA THR A 185 22.66 -34.55 -52.19
C THR A 185 21.95 -33.30 -52.74
N SER A 186 21.27 -33.41 -53.89
CA SER A 186 20.47 -32.30 -54.44
C SER A 186 19.25 -31.94 -53.60
N ILE A 187 18.58 -32.93 -52.98
CA ILE A 187 17.47 -32.70 -52.05
C ILE A 187 17.96 -31.94 -50.81
N PHE A 188 19.04 -32.39 -50.19
CA PHE A 188 19.59 -31.72 -49.00
C PHE A 188 20.11 -30.30 -49.30
N MET A 189 20.74 -30.10 -50.46
CA MET A 189 21.13 -28.76 -50.92
C MET A 189 19.91 -27.87 -51.17
N SER A 190 18.83 -28.41 -51.73
CA SER A 190 17.58 -27.65 -51.92
C SER A 190 16.96 -27.23 -50.58
N LEU A 191 17.01 -28.11 -49.57
CA LEU A 191 16.59 -27.78 -48.20
C LEU A 191 17.47 -26.66 -47.60
N GLY A 192 18.79 -26.72 -47.77
CA GLY A 192 19.70 -25.66 -47.32
C GLY A 192 19.42 -24.31 -47.98
N VAL A 193 19.12 -24.30 -49.29
CA VAL A 193 18.69 -23.09 -50.02
C VAL A 193 17.36 -22.57 -49.47
N PHE A 194 16.39 -23.45 -49.18
CA PHE A 194 15.11 -23.06 -48.61
C PHE A 194 15.27 -22.44 -47.21
N ILE A 195 16.09 -23.04 -46.34
CA ILE A 195 16.42 -22.52 -45.01
C ILE A 195 17.02 -21.12 -45.12
N ALA A 196 18.02 -20.94 -45.99
CA ALA A 196 18.66 -19.65 -46.17
C ALA A 196 17.71 -18.61 -46.79
N TYR A 197 16.87 -19.00 -47.75
CA TYR A 197 15.84 -18.11 -48.30
C TYR A 197 14.83 -17.67 -47.24
N ALA A 198 14.31 -18.60 -46.44
CA ALA A 198 13.36 -18.33 -45.37
C ALA A 198 13.95 -17.36 -44.33
N ALA A 199 15.22 -17.55 -43.96
CA ALA A 199 15.93 -16.66 -43.05
C ALA A 199 16.12 -15.25 -43.65
N ASN A 200 16.52 -15.16 -44.93
CA ASN A 200 16.65 -13.89 -45.63
C ASN A 200 15.31 -13.14 -45.74
N HIS A 201 14.23 -13.87 -46.03
CA HIS A 201 12.89 -13.31 -46.11
C HIS A 201 12.35 -12.88 -44.75
N ASN A 202 12.66 -13.62 -43.68
CA ASN A 202 12.24 -13.29 -42.33
C ASN A 202 12.74 -11.90 -41.90
N VAL A 203 14.00 -11.54 -42.16
CA VAL A 203 14.52 -10.19 -41.86
C VAL A 203 13.65 -9.11 -42.51
N SER A 204 13.35 -9.23 -43.81
CA SER A 204 12.48 -8.28 -44.52
C SER A 204 11.06 -8.25 -43.95
N ALA A 205 10.51 -9.41 -43.57
CA ALA A 205 9.18 -9.48 -42.97
C ALA A 205 9.11 -8.77 -41.61
N GLN A 206 10.18 -8.85 -40.80
CA GLN A 206 10.24 -8.26 -39.47
C GLN A 206 10.53 -6.75 -39.44
N ILE A 207 10.89 -6.12 -40.57
CA ILE A 207 11.08 -4.66 -40.63
C ILE A 207 9.80 -3.90 -40.28
N LYS A 208 8.63 -4.41 -40.71
CA LYS A 208 7.34 -3.83 -40.34
C LYS A 208 7.09 -3.89 -38.82
N ASN A 209 7.46 -5.00 -38.19
CA ASN A 209 7.35 -5.17 -36.74
C ASN A 209 8.36 -4.29 -35.99
N THR A 210 9.57 -4.13 -36.51
CA THR A 210 10.56 -3.17 -35.99
C THR A 210 10.01 -1.75 -35.99
N ARG A 211 9.42 -1.30 -37.10
CA ARG A 211 8.78 0.02 -37.22
C ARG A 211 7.63 0.17 -36.21
N ARG A 212 6.81 -0.87 -36.04
CA ARG A 212 5.72 -0.90 -35.05
C ARG A 212 6.27 -0.74 -33.64
N LEU A 213 7.27 -1.54 -33.24
CA LEU A 213 7.88 -1.49 -31.91
C LEU A 213 8.50 -0.12 -31.62
N ILE A 214 9.22 0.47 -32.57
CA ILE A 214 9.77 1.83 -32.42
C ILE A 214 8.64 2.84 -32.18
N ASN A 215 7.61 2.81 -33.02
CA ASN A 215 6.50 3.77 -32.94
C ASN A 215 5.69 3.63 -31.65
N THR A 216 5.40 2.40 -31.20
CA THR A 216 4.67 2.18 -29.94
C THR A 216 5.53 2.54 -28.73
N ASN A 217 6.82 2.21 -28.72
CA ASN A 217 7.72 2.59 -27.62
C ASN A 217 7.84 4.12 -27.49
N MET A 218 7.99 4.83 -28.62
CA MET A 218 8.04 6.29 -28.61
C MET A 218 6.72 6.91 -28.14
N ARG A 219 5.57 6.31 -28.51
CA ARG A 219 4.26 6.74 -28.00
C ARG A 219 4.15 6.51 -26.50
N ASP A 220 4.54 5.33 -26.01
CA ASP A 220 4.48 4.99 -24.60
C ASP A 220 5.37 5.89 -23.74
N LEU A 221 6.57 6.24 -24.22
CA LEU A 221 7.42 7.23 -23.55
C LEU A 221 6.79 8.63 -23.51
N LYS A 222 6.07 9.04 -24.57
CA LYS A 222 5.33 10.32 -24.57
C LYS A 222 4.15 10.27 -23.61
N THR A 223 3.40 9.16 -23.58
CA THR A 223 2.31 8.93 -22.61
C THR A 223 2.86 8.96 -21.19
N PHE A 224 3.99 8.30 -20.94
CA PHE A 224 4.71 8.34 -19.66
C PHE A 224 5.07 9.78 -19.25
N ALA A 225 5.67 10.55 -20.16
CA ALA A 225 6.06 11.93 -19.89
C ALA A 225 4.85 12.86 -19.65
N ASN A 226 3.75 12.69 -20.40
CA ASN A 226 2.57 13.53 -20.27
C ASN A 226 1.70 13.18 -19.06
N ASN A 227 1.67 11.91 -18.63
CA ASN A 227 0.87 11.47 -17.49
C ASN A 227 1.58 11.64 -16.14
N THR A 228 2.91 11.71 -16.11
CA THR A 228 3.65 11.86 -14.86
C THR A 228 3.26 13.14 -14.08
N PRO A 229 3.16 14.33 -14.69
CA PRO A 229 2.72 15.55 -13.99
C PRO A 229 1.29 15.43 -13.45
N THR A 230 0.38 14.86 -14.24
CA THR A 230 -1.04 14.72 -13.84
C THR A 230 -1.22 13.73 -12.69
N GLN A 231 -0.42 12.66 -12.64
CA GLN A 231 -0.39 11.72 -11.52
C GLN A 231 0.14 12.39 -10.23
N ILE A 232 1.19 13.22 -10.34
CA ILE A 232 1.73 13.99 -9.21
C ILE A 232 0.69 15.01 -8.72
N GLU A 233 0.03 15.73 -9.63
CA GLU A 233 -1.02 16.69 -9.30
C GLU A 233 -2.18 16.01 -8.56
N TYR A 234 -2.68 14.87 -9.08
CA TYR A 234 -3.71 14.06 -8.42
C TYR A 234 -3.31 13.68 -6.99
N MET A 235 -2.10 13.15 -6.81
CA MET A 235 -1.57 12.76 -5.50
C MET A 235 -1.50 13.93 -4.52
N THR A 236 -1.08 15.12 -4.98
CA THR A 236 -1.06 16.32 -4.15
C THR A 236 -2.46 16.84 -3.82
N ALA A 237 -3.41 16.73 -4.75
CA ALA A 237 -4.80 17.13 -4.54
C ALA A 237 -5.49 16.29 -3.46
N GLN A 238 -5.13 15.02 -3.30
CA GLN A 238 -5.68 14.13 -2.27
C GLN A 238 -5.34 14.53 -0.83
N TYR A 239 -4.42 15.49 -0.62
CA TYR A 239 -4.26 16.13 0.70
C TYR A 239 -5.58 16.73 1.20
N THR A 240 -6.43 17.22 0.29
CA THR A 240 -7.74 17.79 0.63
C THR A 240 -8.66 16.79 1.33
N THR A 241 -8.55 15.49 1.04
CA THR A 241 -9.31 14.43 1.70
C THR A 241 -8.95 14.33 3.18
N ALA A 242 -7.66 14.26 3.52
CA ALA A 242 -7.19 14.27 4.91
C ALA A 242 -7.53 15.59 5.61
N LYS A 243 -7.31 16.72 4.93
CA LYS A 243 -7.66 18.06 5.44
C LYS A 243 -9.15 18.16 5.76
N ASN A 244 -10.04 17.77 4.86
CA ASN A 244 -11.49 17.87 5.03
C ASN A 244 -11.97 16.97 6.17
N LYS A 245 -11.38 15.79 6.35
CA LYS A 245 -11.70 14.94 7.51
C LYS A 245 -11.29 15.60 8.83
N VAL A 246 -10.10 16.18 8.89
CA VAL A 246 -9.64 16.92 10.08
C VAL A 246 -10.52 18.14 10.32
N LEU A 247 -10.90 18.90 9.29
CA LEU A 247 -11.83 20.02 9.41
C LEU A 247 -13.20 19.57 9.94
N SER A 248 -13.72 18.45 9.44
CA SER A 248 -14.97 17.86 9.91
C SER A 248 -14.90 17.46 11.39
N ASP A 249 -13.82 16.80 11.81
CA ASP A 249 -13.64 16.40 13.21
C ASP A 249 -13.48 17.65 14.11
N LEU A 250 -12.74 18.67 13.66
CA LEU A 250 -12.57 19.95 14.37
C LEU A 250 -13.89 20.74 14.49
N ASP A 251 -14.70 20.78 13.45
CA ASP A 251 -16.02 21.43 13.49
C ASP A 251 -17.00 20.71 14.42
N ASN A 252 -16.79 19.41 14.61
CA ASN A 252 -17.52 18.55 15.53
C ASN A 252 -16.76 18.26 16.84
N ILE A 253 -15.80 19.11 17.24
CA ILE A 253 -14.99 18.90 18.45
C ILE A 253 -15.85 18.82 19.72
N GLY A 254 -16.96 19.55 19.78
CA GLY A 254 -17.90 19.51 20.91
C GLY A 254 -18.43 18.09 21.16
N PRO A 255 -19.18 17.48 20.24
CA PRO A 255 -19.65 16.11 20.41
C PRO A 255 -18.52 15.06 20.40
N LEU A 256 -17.46 15.22 19.60
CA LEU A 256 -16.40 14.21 19.48
C LEU A 256 -15.44 14.19 20.68
N LEU A 257 -14.95 15.33 21.13
CA LEU A 257 -14.06 15.42 22.29
C LEU A 257 -14.88 15.66 23.56
N GLY A 258 -15.70 16.71 23.57
CA GLY A 258 -16.50 17.06 24.74
C GLY A 258 -17.56 16.03 25.12
N GLY A 259 -18.18 15.37 24.13
CA GLY A 259 -19.10 14.25 24.38
C GLY A 259 -18.41 13.01 24.95
N ARG A 260 -17.17 12.71 24.51
CA ARG A 260 -16.36 11.64 25.11
C ARG A 260 -15.94 11.96 26.54
N ILE A 261 -15.50 13.19 26.79
CA ILE A 261 -15.18 13.68 28.14
C ILE A 261 -16.41 13.58 29.04
N HIS A 262 -17.56 14.08 28.58
CA HIS A 262 -18.84 13.99 29.28
C HIS A 262 -19.19 12.53 29.60
N SER A 263 -19.21 11.62 28.61
CA SER A 263 -19.58 10.22 28.84
C SER A 263 -18.65 9.47 29.80
N GLN A 264 -17.34 9.77 29.78
CA GLN A 264 -16.40 9.17 30.73
C GLN A 264 -16.60 9.70 32.15
N LEU A 265 -16.83 11.01 32.29
CA LEU A 265 -17.11 11.65 33.57
C LEU A 265 -18.50 11.30 34.10
N GLU A 266 -19.46 11.09 33.22
CA GLU A 266 -20.84 10.73 33.54
C GLU A 266 -20.87 9.50 34.46
N ARG A 267 -20.03 8.50 34.17
CA ARG A 267 -19.92 7.26 34.96
C ARG A 267 -19.48 7.48 36.40
N GLU A 268 -18.73 8.54 36.68
CA GLU A 268 -18.18 8.84 38.01
C GLU A 268 -18.98 9.96 38.72
N VAL A 269 -19.43 10.97 37.96
CA VAL A 269 -20.11 12.17 38.45
C VAL A 269 -21.62 11.93 38.62
N VAL A 270 -22.29 11.29 37.67
CA VAL A 270 -23.75 11.10 37.74
C VAL A 270 -24.18 10.28 38.94
N PRO A 271 -23.52 9.18 39.35
CA PRO A 271 -23.92 8.46 40.58
C PRO A 271 -23.79 9.31 41.86
N SER A 272 -22.81 10.21 41.91
CA SER A 272 -22.62 11.16 43.02
C SER A 272 -23.69 12.25 42.99
N LEU A 273 -23.99 12.77 41.79
CA LEU A 273 -25.02 13.76 41.55
C LEU A 273 -26.43 13.19 41.76
N ASP A 274 -26.69 11.94 41.40
CA ASP A 274 -27.94 11.21 41.66
C ASP A 274 -28.09 10.85 43.12
N ASN A 275 -27.00 10.54 43.84
CA ASN A 275 -27.07 10.44 45.29
C ASN A 275 -27.42 11.79 45.92
N ALA A 276 -26.82 12.89 45.46
CA ALA A 276 -27.20 14.24 45.88
C ALA A 276 -28.65 14.55 45.50
N LEU A 277 -29.13 14.17 44.31
CA LEU A 277 -30.48 14.40 43.80
C LEU A 277 -31.52 13.52 44.49
N ARG A 278 -31.22 12.26 44.81
CA ARG A 278 -32.08 11.38 45.59
C ARG A 278 -32.18 11.83 47.04
N MET A 279 -31.08 12.37 47.58
CA MET A 279 -31.09 13.06 48.86
C MET A 279 -31.77 14.44 48.78
N ALA A 280 -31.76 15.12 47.64
CA ALA A 280 -32.34 16.44 47.42
C ALA A 280 -33.79 16.35 46.92
N GLY A 281 -34.12 15.91 45.71
CA GLY A 281 -35.46 15.88 45.11
C GLY A 281 -36.59 15.36 46.03
N ALA A 282 -36.49 14.14 46.57
CA ALA A 282 -37.51 13.62 47.50
C ALA A 282 -37.52 14.33 48.86
N LYS A 283 -36.43 14.99 49.26
CA LYS A 283 -36.37 15.75 50.52
C LYS A 283 -36.54 17.26 50.34
N VAL A 284 -36.44 17.81 49.14
CA VAL A 284 -36.51 19.25 48.83
C VAL A 284 -37.97 19.66 48.79
N GLU A 285 -38.83 18.87 48.14
CA GLU A 285 -40.27 19.08 48.25
C GLU A 285 -40.76 18.90 49.69
N ASN A 286 -40.24 17.88 50.39
CA ASN A 286 -40.48 17.69 51.82
C ASN A 286 -39.85 18.80 52.70
N ALA A 287 -38.74 19.42 52.29
CA ALA A 287 -38.08 20.50 53.01
C ALA A 287 -38.79 21.82 52.76
N ILE A 288 -39.27 22.10 51.54
CA ILE A 288 -40.13 23.24 51.22
C ILE A 288 -41.44 23.12 52.01
N LYS A 289 -42.03 21.92 52.06
CA LYS A 289 -43.18 21.63 52.90
C LYS A 289 -42.86 21.86 54.38
N ALA A 290 -41.75 21.31 54.88
CA ALA A 290 -41.31 21.53 56.25
C ALA A 290 -41.00 23.01 56.54
N MET A 291 -40.47 23.78 55.59
CA MET A 291 -40.24 25.22 55.74
C MET A 291 -41.57 25.97 55.88
N ARG A 292 -42.57 25.62 55.06
CA ARG A 292 -43.90 26.21 55.13
C ARG A 292 -44.57 25.91 56.47
N GLU A 293 -44.51 24.65 56.90
CA GLU A 293 -45.01 24.21 58.21
C GLU A 293 -44.25 24.87 59.38
N THR A 294 -42.94 25.10 59.24
CA THR A 294 -42.10 25.79 60.23
C THR A 294 -42.47 27.27 60.32
N LYS A 295 -42.72 27.92 59.18
CA LYS A 295 -43.21 29.31 59.13
C LYS A 295 -44.57 29.42 59.80
N GLU A 296 -45.53 28.56 59.44
CA GLU A 296 -46.86 28.53 60.04
C GLU A 296 -46.77 28.33 61.57
N ALA A 297 -45.89 27.44 62.05
CA ALA A 297 -45.66 27.23 63.47
C ALA A 297 -45.01 28.43 64.18
N LEU A 298 -44.04 29.11 63.56
CA LEU A 298 -43.40 30.32 64.11
C LEU A 298 -44.37 31.51 64.17
N GLU A 299 -45.22 31.69 63.15
CA GLU A 299 -46.26 32.72 63.13
C GLU A 299 -47.28 32.51 64.26
N ASN A 300 -47.71 31.25 64.47
CA ASN A 300 -48.59 30.88 65.57
C ASN A 300 -47.96 31.12 66.95
N VAL A 301 -46.65 30.82 67.11
CA VAL A 301 -45.91 31.07 68.35
C VAL A 301 -45.78 32.57 68.63
N SER A 302 -45.38 33.36 67.63
CA SER A 302 -45.21 34.81 67.74
C SER A 302 -46.52 35.49 68.15
N SER A 303 -47.61 35.22 67.43
CA SER A 303 -48.93 35.80 67.74
C SER A 303 -49.47 35.38 69.11
N SER A 304 -49.29 34.11 69.51
CA SER A 304 -49.76 33.64 70.82
C SER A 304 -48.93 34.19 71.98
N LEU A 305 -47.62 34.39 71.78
CA LEU A 305 -46.72 34.92 72.79
C LEU A 305 -47.01 36.40 73.07
N GLU A 306 -47.27 37.19 72.03
CA GLU A 306 -47.61 38.62 72.15
C GLU A 306 -48.84 38.85 73.03
N VAL A 307 -49.92 38.10 72.79
CA VAL A 307 -51.16 38.14 73.59
C VAL A 307 -50.92 37.77 75.06
N LEU A 308 -50.08 36.76 75.32
CA LEU A 308 -49.77 36.32 76.69
C LEU A 308 -48.88 37.31 77.44
N GLN A 309 -47.91 37.93 76.76
CA GLN A 309 -47.03 38.93 77.34
C GLN A 309 -47.80 40.19 77.74
N GLU A 310 -48.69 40.68 76.87
CA GLU A 310 -49.54 41.83 77.15
C GLU A 310 -50.49 41.56 78.34
N GLY A 311 -51.15 40.39 78.34
CA GLY A 311 -52.03 39.97 79.44
C GLY A 311 -51.30 39.88 80.78
N THR A 312 -50.08 39.30 80.79
CA THR A 312 -49.27 39.14 82.00
C THR A 312 -48.86 40.48 82.59
N ALA A 313 -48.41 41.42 81.75
CA ALA A 313 -48.00 42.75 82.20
C ALA A 313 -49.17 43.50 82.86
N LYS A 314 -50.37 43.42 82.26
CA LYS A 314 -51.59 44.05 82.78
C LYS A 314 -52.05 43.44 84.11
N LEU A 315 -52.03 42.11 84.21
CA LEU A 315 -52.41 41.39 85.42
C LEU A 315 -51.43 41.64 86.57
N GLN A 316 -50.12 41.62 86.29
CA GLN A 316 -49.08 41.93 87.27
C GLN A 316 -49.23 43.34 87.84
N ALA A 317 -49.49 44.34 86.99
CA ALA A 317 -49.73 45.71 87.41
C ALA A 317 -50.98 45.82 88.32
N SER A 318 -52.06 45.12 87.97
CA SER A 318 -53.32 45.19 88.72
C SER A 318 -53.24 44.49 90.07
N LEU A 319 -52.62 43.30 90.14
CA LEU A 319 -52.44 42.57 91.40
C LEU A 319 -51.43 43.26 92.32
N SER A 320 -50.31 43.78 91.78
CA SER A 320 -49.35 44.53 92.59
C SER A 320 -49.94 45.83 93.15
N GLY A 321 -50.76 46.53 92.35
CA GLY A 321 -51.52 47.71 92.78
C GLY A 321 -52.50 47.40 93.92
N GLU A 322 -53.32 46.35 93.80
CA GLU A 322 -54.24 45.94 94.87
C GLU A 322 -53.52 45.45 96.11
N ARG A 323 -52.42 44.72 95.96
CA ARG A 323 -51.60 44.28 97.10
C ARG A 323 -51.04 45.48 97.88
N ALA A 324 -50.55 46.50 97.18
CA ALA A 324 -50.06 47.74 97.83
C ALA A 324 -51.20 48.49 98.52
N SER A 325 -52.36 48.60 97.84
CA SER A 325 -53.54 49.28 98.38
C SER A 325 -54.09 48.59 99.63
N LEU A 326 -54.25 47.27 99.59
CA LEU A 326 -54.66 46.45 100.73
C LEU A 326 -53.64 46.52 101.88
N SER A 327 -52.34 46.55 101.58
CA SER A 327 -51.29 46.75 102.60
C SER A 327 -51.40 48.12 103.28
N ASN A 328 -51.71 49.18 102.52
CA ASN A 328 -51.92 50.52 103.07
C ASN A 328 -53.14 50.55 104.00
N THR A 329 -54.25 49.93 103.58
CA THR A 329 -55.47 49.79 104.41
C THR A 329 -55.19 49.03 105.71
N LEU A 330 -54.36 47.98 105.67
CA LEU A 330 -53.96 47.21 106.84
C LEU A 330 -52.94 47.93 107.75
N SER A 331 -52.42 49.08 107.32
CA SER A 331 -51.50 49.93 108.09
C SER A 331 -52.23 51.09 108.77
N ASP A 332 -53.56 51.19 108.61
CA ASP A 332 -54.39 52.16 109.30
C ASP A 332 -54.30 51.98 110.83
N PRO A 333 -54.25 53.06 111.63
CA PRO A 333 -54.23 52.99 113.09
C PRO A 333 -55.33 52.11 113.69
N ALA A 334 -56.49 52.00 113.03
CA ALA A 334 -57.59 51.13 113.44
C ALA A 334 -57.18 49.64 113.56
N CYS A 335 -56.18 49.19 112.80
CA CYS A 335 -55.64 47.82 112.85
C CYS A 335 -54.66 47.57 114.02
N THR A 336 -54.36 48.57 114.85
CA THR A 336 -53.52 48.43 116.06
C THR A 336 -54.32 48.22 117.35
N ASN A 337 -55.65 48.37 117.30
CA ASN A 337 -56.54 48.09 118.42
C ASN A 337 -56.57 46.59 118.76
N GLY A 338 -56.44 46.25 120.04
CA GLY A 338 -56.29 44.86 120.51
C GLY A 338 -57.41 43.89 120.13
N ALA A 339 -58.62 44.39 119.86
CA ALA A 339 -59.75 43.57 119.41
C ALA A 339 -59.73 43.23 117.91
N VAL A 340 -58.94 43.96 117.10
CA VAL A 340 -58.93 43.89 115.62
C VAL A 340 -57.55 43.48 115.07
N SER A 341 -56.49 43.65 115.87
CA SER A 341 -55.10 43.44 115.46
C SER A 341 -54.80 42.03 114.93
N SER A 342 -55.39 40.98 115.53
CA SER A 342 -55.19 39.59 115.08
C SER A 342 -55.71 39.35 113.66
N THR A 343 -56.90 39.87 113.34
CA THR A 343 -57.54 39.77 112.02
C THR A 343 -56.72 40.53 110.97
N CYS A 344 -56.31 41.78 111.25
CA CYS A 344 -55.46 42.54 110.31
C CYS A 344 -54.09 41.89 110.08
N ASN A 345 -53.46 41.32 111.11
CA ASN A 345 -52.18 40.62 110.97
C ASN A 345 -52.33 39.32 110.14
N THR A 346 -53.46 38.62 110.31
CA THR A 346 -53.79 37.42 109.53
C THR A 346 -53.90 37.77 108.04
N ILE A 347 -54.65 38.82 107.69
CA ILE A 347 -54.75 39.29 106.30
C ILE A 347 -53.38 39.76 105.79
N ARG A 348 -52.57 40.42 106.63
CA ARG A 348 -51.24 40.89 106.21
C ARG A 348 -50.31 39.74 105.84
N SER A 349 -50.42 38.60 106.51
CA SER A 349 -49.64 37.40 106.20
C SER A 349 -50.00 36.76 104.84
N THR A 350 -51.21 37.00 104.33
CA THR A 350 -51.68 36.43 103.06
C THR A 350 -51.38 37.31 101.84
N LEU A 351 -50.99 38.58 102.02
CA LEU A 351 -50.65 39.51 100.91
C LEU A 351 -49.65 38.94 99.89
N ALA A 352 -48.74 38.06 100.33
CA ALA A 352 -47.77 37.39 99.47
C ALA A 352 -48.39 36.50 98.38
N GLN A 353 -49.60 36.01 98.63
CA GLN A 353 -50.35 35.13 97.72
C GLN A 353 -50.98 35.92 96.56
N LEU A 354 -51.12 37.24 96.69
CA LEU A 354 -51.64 38.12 95.63
C LEU A 354 -50.52 38.47 94.64
N GLY A 355 -50.34 37.63 93.62
CA GLY A 355 -49.35 37.80 92.55
C GLY A 355 -49.52 36.81 91.39
N ILE A 356 -48.79 37.05 90.29
CA ILE A 356 -48.78 36.13 89.13
C ILE A 356 -47.87 34.92 89.41
N ASN A 357 -48.21 33.77 88.83
CA ASN A 357 -47.39 32.54 88.93
C ASN A 357 -46.64 32.25 87.63
N SER A 358 -47.25 32.53 86.48
CA SER A 358 -46.60 32.48 85.16
C SER A 358 -46.16 33.86 84.70
N ASP A 359 -44.89 34.03 84.33
CA ASP A 359 -44.33 35.28 83.80
C ASP A 359 -43.85 35.10 82.35
N TYR A 360 -44.78 35.25 81.40
CA TYR A 360 -44.51 35.08 79.97
C TYR A 360 -43.61 36.18 79.38
N SER A 361 -43.35 37.27 80.10
CA SER A 361 -42.46 38.37 79.66
C SER A 361 -40.98 37.95 79.63
N LYS A 362 -40.62 36.88 80.34
CA LYS A 362 -39.26 36.33 80.37
C LYS A 362 -38.92 35.44 79.18
N LEU A 363 -39.90 35.09 78.35
CA LEU A 363 -39.69 34.27 77.17
C LEU A 363 -39.16 35.13 76.01
N PRO A 364 -38.10 34.69 75.32
CA PRO A 364 -37.54 35.44 74.19
C PRO A 364 -38.52 35.54 73.02
N ASP A 365 -38.30 36.48 72.11
CA ASP A 365 -39.09 36.60 70.87
C ASP A 365 -38.53 35.65 69.79
N VAL A 366 -39.42 35.10 68.95
CA VAL A 366 -39.10 34.23 67.81
C VAL A 366 -39.04 34.96 66.48
N ASN A 367 -39.33 36.28 66.43
CA ASN A 367 -39.41 37.05 65.19
C ASN A 367 -38.12 37.03 64.35
N HIS A 368 -36.94 36.98 64.98
CA HIS A 368 -35.67 36.86 64.25
C HIS A 368 -35.59 35.55 63.45
N ALA A 369 -36.04 34.43 64.03
CA ALA A 369 -36.11 33.15 63.34
C ALA A 369 -37.16 33.18 62.21
N LEU A 370 -38.28 33.85 62.43
CA LEU A 370 -39.35 34.02 61.43
C LEU A 370 -38.90 34.82 60.20
N VAL A 371 -38.19 35.94 60.40
CA VAL A 371 -37.64 36.76 59.30
C VAL A 371 -36.64 35.99 58.45
N ASN A 372 -35.77 35.20 59.09
CA ASN A 372 -34.76 34.40 58.39
C ASN A 372 -35.40 33.29 57.54
N VAL A 373 -36.41 32.58 58.08
CA VAL A 373 -37.16 31.56 57.33
C VAL A 373 -37.91 32.16 56.14
N ASN A 374 -38.49 33.36 56.30
CA ASN A 374 -39.23 34.04 55.24
C ASN A 374 -38.31 34.54 54.09
N THR A 375 -37.05 34.85 54.41
CA THR A 375 -36.02 35.23 53.43
C THR A 375 -35.61 34.02 52.59
N VAL A 376 -35.44 32.85 53.22
CA VAL A 376 -35.05 31.61 52.52
C VAL A 376 -36.16 31.07 51.61
N LEU A 377 -37.43 31.13 52.05
CA LEU A 377 -38.59 30.66 51.26
C LEU A 377 -38.79 31.40 49.92
N ARG A 378 -38.18 32.59 49.75
CA ARG A 378 -38.24 33.35 48.48
C ARG A 378 -37.26 32.84 47.42
N THR A 379 -36.28 32.03 47.80
CA THR A 379 -35.29 31.47 46.89
C THR A 379 -35.73 30.09 46.41
N ASP A 380 -35.84 29.90 45.09
CA ASP A 380 -36.22 28.61 44.50
C ASP A 380 -35.04 27.61 44.49
N LEU A 381 -34.94 26.81 45.56
CA LEU A 381 -33.91 25.78 45.71
C LEU A 381 -33.98 24.66 44.65
N SER A 382 -35.14 24.45 44.00
CA SER A 382 -35.30 23.40 42.99
C SER A 382 -34.60 23.77 41.68
N ASN A 383 -34.70 25.03 41.28
CA ASN A 383 -34.04 25.56 40.08
C ASN A 383 -32.51 25.47 40.18
N ILE A 384 -31.98 25.66 41.39
CA ILE A 384 -30.54 25.66 41.67
C ILE A 384 -29.89 24.29 41.40
N VAL A 385 -30.55 23.18 41.77
CA VAL A 385 -30.02 21.82 41.52
C VAL A 385 -30.14 21.44 40.05
N GLN A 386 -31.21 21.87 39.38
CA GLN A 386 -31.41 21.61 37.96
C GLN A 386 -30.39 22.35 37.09
N LYS A 387 -29.96 23.55 37.50
CA LYS A 387 -28.85 24.28 36.88
C LYS A 387 -27.50 23.55 36.94
N GLY A 388 -27.22 22.84 38.02
CA GLY A 388 -26.00 22.03 38.14
C GLY A 388 -25.94 20.89 37.11
N TYR A 389 -27.08 20.25 36.85
CA TYR A 389 -27.21 19.22 35.82
C TYR A 389 -27.06 19.78 34.40
N SER A 390 -27.64 20.96 34.12
CA SER A 390 -27.42 21.63 32.82
C SER A 390 -25.97 22.06 32.64
N SER A 391 -25.32 22.59 33.69
CA SER A 391 -23.91 22.98 33.65
C SER A 391 -22.99 21.79 33.31
N PHE A 392 -23.23 20.61 33.87
CA PHE A 392 -22.49 19.40 33.51
C PHE A 392 -22.80 18.92 32.09
N ASN A 393 -24.07 18.92 31.68
CA ASN A 393 -24.47 18.49 30.33
C ASN A 393 -24.00 19.45 29.22
N ASP A 394 -23.66 20.70 29.56
CA ASP A 394 -23.09 21.70 28.64
C ASP A 394 -21.57 21.52 28.41
N THR A 395 -20.94 20.50 29.01
CA THR A 395 -19.52 20.16 28.78
C THR A 395 -19.11 20.12 27.29
N PRO A 396 -19.89 19.52 26.35
CA PRO A 396 -19.57 19.57 24.92
C PRO A 396 -19.52 20.99 24.34
N GLN A 397 -20.38 21.89 24.82
CA GLN A 397 -20.42 23.27 24.38
C GLN A 397 -19.25 24.07 24.98
N LEU A 398 -18.93 23.86 26.25
CA LEU A 398 -17.76 24.45 26.91
C LEU A 398 -16.46 24.09 26.19
N VAL A 399 -16.28 22.82 25.83
CA VAL A 399 -15.12 22.34 25.06
C VAL A 399 -15.04 23.07 23.72
N LYS A 400 -16.16 23.22 23.01
CA LYS A 400 -16.22 23.93 21.72
C LYS A 400 -15.84 25.41 21.86
N GLU A 401 -16.26 26.06 22.94
CA GLU A 401 -15.97 27.47 23.20
C GLU A 401 -14.51 27.70 23.60
N GLN A 402 -13.98 26.91 24.55
CA GLN A 402 -12.59 27.00 25.00
C GLN A 402 -11.59 26.69 23.87
N THR A 403 -11.92 25.73 22.99
CA THR A 403 -11.03 25.32 21.89
C THR A 403 -11.16 26.17 20.62
N LYS A 404 -12.09 27.13 20.55
CA LYS A 404 -12.40 27.92 19.35
C LYS A 404 -11.18 28.59 18.71
N ASN A 405 -10.32 29.20 19.51
CA ASN A 405 -9.11 29.88 19.02
C ASN A 405 -8.07 28.89 18.50
N ILE A 406 -7.89 27.76 19.20
CA ILE A 406 -6.99 26.69 18.78
C ILE A 406 -7.48 26.08 17.46
N VAL A 407 -8.77 25.76 17.35
CA VAL A 407 -9.40 25.25 16.13
C VAL A 407 -9.15 26.20 14.96
N SER A 408 -9.36 27.51 15.13
CA SER A 408 -9.06 28.52 14.10
C SER A 408 -7.58 28.51 13.69
N GLY A 409 -6.67 28.42 14.66
CA GLY A 409 -5.23 28.30 14.40
C GLY A 409 -4.85 27.03 13.63
N VAL A 410 -5.44 25.88 14.00
CA VAL A 410 -5.26 24.62 13.27
C VAL A 410 -5.77 24.76 11.84
N LYS A 411 -6.97 25.32 11.61
CA LYS A 411 -7.52 25.54 10.26
C LYS A 411 -6.56 26.36 9.38
N GLY A 412 -6.02 27.47 9.89
CA GLY A 412 -5.04 28.28 9.18
C GLY A 412 -3.73 27.52 8.88
N MET A 413 -3.28 26.66 9.80
CA MET A 413 -2.11 25.81 9.56
C MET A 413 -2.38 24.75 8.48
N LEU A 414 -3.57 24.15 8.46
CA LEU A 414 -3.96 23.19 7.42
C LEU A 414 -4.02 23.83 6.03
N ASP A 415 -4.46 25.08 5.95
CA ASP A 415 -4.41 25.86 4.71
C ASP A 415 -2.98 26.12 4.26
N LYS A 416 -2.10 26.52 5.19
CA LYS A 416 -0.67 26.73 4.92
C LYS A 416 0.04 25.44 4.45
N ILE A 417 -0.24 24.30 5.08
CA ILE A 417 0.30 23.00 4.66
C ILE A 417 -0.19 22.68 3.24
N GLY A 418 -1.48 22.94 2.94
CA GLY A 418 -2.03 22.75 1.61
C GLY A 418 -1.35 23.61 0.53
N THR A 419 -1.01 24.86 0.85
CA THR A 419 -0.27 25.73 -0.08
C THR A 419 1.19 25.29 -0.24
N GLU A 420 1.85 24.78 0.80
CA GLU A 420 3.21 24.22 0.72
C GLU A 420 3.24 22.92 -0.10
N ILE A 421 2.26 22.02 0.05
CA ILE A 421 2.13 20.78 -0.76
C ILE A 421 1.87 21.13 -2.23
N ASN A 422 0.98 22.08 -2.51
CA ASN A 422 0.71 22.52 -3.89
C ASN A 422 1.86 23.34 -4.48
N GLY A 423 2.67 23.98 -3.63
CA GLY A 423 3.94 24.58 -4.04
C GLY A 423 4.98 23.52 -4.40
N PHE A 424 4.96 22.37 -3.72
CA PHE A 424 5.89 21.27 -3.95
C PHE A 424 5.68 20.55 -5.28
N SER A 425 4.43 20.33 -5.72
CA SER A 425 4.18 19.81 -7.08
C SER A 425 4.80 20.70 -8.17
N LYS A 426 4.87 22.01 -7.92
CA LYS A 426 5.49 23.02 -8.81
C LYS A 426 6.98 23.22 -8.58
N MET A 427 7.53 22.76 -7.46
CA MET A 427 8.95 22.92 -7.11
C MET A 427 9.84 21.92 -7.85
N PHE A 428 9.27 20.78 -8.24
CA PHE A 428 9.89 19.92 -9.20
C PHE A 428 9.84 20.60 -10.59
N PRO A 429 10.98 20.91 -11.23
CA PRO A 429 11.01 21.30 -12.65
C PRO A 429 10.71 20.10 -13.55
N VAL A 430 9.82 19.21 -13.10
CA VAL A 430 9.40 17.99 -13.78
C VAL A 430 8.54 18.37 -14.98
N GLU A 431 7.72 19.43 -14.93
CA GLU A 431 7.02 19.92 -16.12
C GLU A 431 8.00 20.39 -17.20
N ASP A 432 8.94 21.26 -16.89
CA ASP A 432 9.93 21.75 -17.88
C ASP A 432 10.86 20.64 -18.36
N SER A 433 11.31 19.76 -17.47
CA SER A 433 12.18 18.63 -17.82
C SER A 433 11.44 17.59 -18.68
N LEU A 434 10.18 17.29 -18.36
CA LEU A 434 9.36 16.37 -19.15
C LEU A 434 8.90 17.01 -20.46
N ALA A 435 8.67 18.32 -20.52
CA ALA A 435 8.41 19.03 -21.77
C ALA A 435 9.64 18.95 -22.69
N ASN A 436 10.84 19.23 -22.17
CA ASN A 436 12.09 19.05 -22.91
C ASN A 436 12.30 17.60 -23.34
N PHE A 437 11.97 16.64 -22.48
CA PHE A 437 12.03 15.22 -22.81
C PHE A 437 11.04 14.85 -23.91
N THR A 438 9.79 15.31 -23.86
CA THR A 438 8.78 15.10 -24.91
C THR A 438 9.20 15.74 -26.23
N ILE A 439 9.85 16.91 -26.20
CA ILE A 439 10.45 17.53 -27.39
C ILE A 439 11.58 16.64 -27.93
N PHE A 440 12.48 16.16 -27.07
CA PHE A 440 13.56 15.25 -27.44
C PHE A 440 13.02 13.96 -28.08
N LEU A 441 11.97 13.36 -27.50
CA LEU A 441 11.31 12.17 -28.05
C LEU A 441 10.65 12.45 -29.40
N THR A 442 10.01 13.62 -29.54
CA THR A 442 9.37 13.99 -30.81
C THR A 442 10.41 14.24 -31.90
N GLN A 443 11.53 14.87 -31.56
CA GLN A 443 12.65 15.06 -32.49
C GLN A 443 13.33 13.72 -32.82
N GLY A 444 13.56 12.87 -31.83
CA GLY A 444 14.10 11.53 -31.99
C GLY A 444 13.22 10.67 -32.90
N GLN A 445 11.90 10.68 -32.68
CA GLN A 445 10.95 9.96 -33.53
C GLN A 445 10.99 10.48 -34.98
N LYS A 446 10.97 11.81 -35.19
CA LYS A 446 11.10 12.39 -36.55
C LYS A 446 12.41 12.01 -37.23
N ASN A 447 13.50 11.98 -36.47
CA ASN A 447 14.81 11.56 -36.97
C ASN A 447 14.78 10.07 -37.36
N ILE A 448 14.17 9.20 -36.56
CA ILE A 448 14.06 7.77 -36.88
C ILE A 448 13.15 7.55 -38.10
N GLU A 449 12.02 8.25 -38.17
CA GLU A 449 11.09 8.18 -39.30
C GLU A 449 11.74 8.62 -40.62
N SER A 450 12.65 9.60 -40.58
CA SER A 450 13.38 10.03 -41.78
C SER A 450 14.39 8.98 -42.28
N PHE A 451 14.81 8.03 -41.42
CA PHE A 451 15.63 6.89 -41.82
C PHE A 451 14.82 5.73 -42.40
N TYR A 452 13.50 5.66 -42.24
CA TYR A 452 12.70 4.54 -42.76
C TYR A 452 12.87 4.29 -44.27
N PRO A 453 12.88 5.31 -45.16
CA PRO A 453 13.14 5.09 -46.58
C PRO A 453 14.54 4.51 -46.85
N GLN A 454 15.54 4.92 -46.06
CA GLN A 454 16.91 4.40 -46.18
C GLN A 454 16.99 2.94 -45.71
N ILE A 455 16.29 2.60 -44.61
CA ILE A 455 16.17 1.22 -44.13
C ILE A 455 15.48 0.34 -45.17
N ASP A 456 14.39 0.81 -45.77
CA ASP A 456 13.67 0.07 -46.83
C ASP A 456 14.57 -0.14 -48.06
N GLN A 457 15.38 0.87 -48.43
CA GLN A 457 16.35 0.76 -49.53
C GLN A 457 17.51 -0.20 -49.18
N MET A 458 18.06 -0.13 -47.97
CA MET A 458 19.09 -1.05 -47.49
C MET A 458 18.57 -2.50 -47.42
N ASP A 459 17.34 -2.71 -46.96
CA ASP A 459 16.72 -4.03 -46.96
C ASP A 459 16.53 -4.56 -48.37
N PHE A 460 16.08 -3.73 -49.31
CA PHE A 460 15.98 -4.14 -50.71
C PHE A 460 17.33 -4.62 -51.25
N TYR A 461 18.41 -3.86 -51.06
CA TYR A 461 19.74 -4.28 -51.52
C TYR A 461 20.26 -5.52 -50.79
N ARG A 462 20.07 -5.60 -49.47
CA ARG A 462 20.41 -6.78 -48.66
C ARG A 462 19.68 -8.01 -49.17
N TRP A 463 18.37 -7.91 -49.35
CA TRP A 463 17.51 -9.01 -49.80
C TRP A 463 17.91 -9.49 -51.19
N VAL A 464 18.10 -8.57 -52.16
CA VAL A 464 18.55 -8.89 -53.52
C VAL A 464 19.93 -9.53 -53.51
N SER A 465 20.87 -9.01 -52.71
CA SER A 465 22.22 -9.56 -52.58
C SER A 465 22.19 -11.01 -52.05
N CYS A 466 21.42 -11.29 -51.00
CA CYS A 466 21.25 -12.64 -50.48
C CYS A 466 20.58 -13.58 -51.51
N VAL A 467 19.57 -13.10 -52.25
CA VAL A 467 18.94 -13.88 -53.32
C VAL A 467 19.94 -14.19 -54.43
N ALA A 468 20.77 -13.23 -54.84
CA ALA A 468 21.80 -13.45 -55.86
C ALA A 468 22.81 -14.53 -55.44
N VAL A 469 23.23 -14.54 -54.17
CA VAL A 469 24.09 -15.59 -53.59
C VAL A 469 23.42 -16.95 -53.65
N LEU A 470 22.12 -17.04 -53.32
CA LEU A 470 21.36 -18.29 -53.40
C LEU A 470 21.17 -18.77 -54.84
N CYS A 471 20.98 -17.86 -55.80
CA CYS A 471 20.87 -18.19 -57.23
C CYS A 471 22.11 -18.93 -57.75
N MET A 472 23.31 -18.70 -57.19
CA MET A 472 24.51 -19.45 -57.57
C MET A 472 24.38 -20.95 -57.26
N VAL A 473 23.80 -21.29 -56.11
CA VAL A 473 23.54 -22.70 -55.70
C VAL A 473 22.38 -23.28 -56.51
N VAL A 474 21.31 -22.50 -56.71
CA VAL A 474 20.16 -22.92 -57.52
C VAL A 474 20.57 -23.22 -58.97
N LEU A 475 21.51 -22.45 -59.54
CA LEU A 475 22.04 -22.69 -60.88
C LEU A 475 22.74 -24.06 -60.96
N VAL A 476 23.56 -24.41 -59.96
CA VAL A 476 24.19 -25.73 -59.88
C VAL A 476 23.13 -26.83 -59.75
N LEU A 477 22.13 -26.64 -58.89
CA LEU A 477 21.01 -27.57 -58.74
C LEU A 477 20.23 -27.74 -60.05
N ALA A 478 20.00 -26.67 -60.81
CA ALA A 478 19.33 -26.71 -62.10
C ALA A 478 20.14 -27.56 -63.11
N PHE A 479 21.45 -27.37 -63.20
CA PHE A 479 22.31 -28.21 -64.04
C PHE A 479 22.34 -29.67 -63.60
N ASN A 480 22.40 -29.94 -62.28
CA ASN A 480 22.40 -31.30 -61.74
C ASN A 480 21.06 -32.01 -62.02
N THR A 481 19.93 -31.34 -61.79
CA THR A 481 18.59 -31.89 -62.01
C THR A 481 18.27 -32.08 -63.49
N LEU A 482 18.54 -31.09 -64.35
CA LEU A 482 18.39 -31.24 -65.79
C LEU A 482 19.35 -32.30 -66.35
N GLY A 483 20.58 -32.34 -65.84
CA GLY A 483 21.56 -33.37 -66.19
C GLY A 483 21.11 -34.78 -65.83
N LEU A 484 20.49 -34.94 -64.66
CA LEU A 484 19.87 -36.20 -64.23
C LEU A 484 18.66 -36.56 -65.08
N LEU A 485 17.74 -35.63 -65.34
CA LEU A 485 16.54 -35.87 -66.13
C LEU A 485 16.88 -36.28 -67.57
N CYS A 486 17.73 -35.50 -68.26
CA CYS A 486 18.18 -35.83 -69.62
C CYS A 486 19.07 -37.09 -69.64
N GLY A 487 19.88 -37.30 -68.60
CA GLY A 487 20.75 -38.46 -68.47
C GLY A 487 19.97 -39.76 -68.31
N VAL A 488 19.01 -39.81 -67.37
CA VAL A 488 18.18 -40.99 -67.08
C VAL A 488 17.18 -41.25 -68.20
N CYS A 489 16.39 -40.24 -68.62
CA CYS A 489 15.37 -40.42 -69.67
C CYS A 489 15.98 -40.67 -71.06
N GLY A 490 17.18 -40.17 -71.30
CA GLY A 490 17.88 -40.35 -72.57
C GLY A 490 18.76 -41.59 -72.64
N TYR A 491 18.94 -42.31 -71.51
CA TYR A 491 19.78 -43.49 -71.48
C TYR A 491 19.08 -44.68 -72.14
N ASP A 492 19.78 -45.31 -73.07
CA ASP A 492 19.35 -46.53 -73.74
C ASP A 492 20.29 -47.68 -73.32
N GLU A 493 19.74 -48.74 -72.75
CA GLU A 493 20.48 -49.93 -72.30
C GLU A 493 21.07 -50.73 -73.46
N GLN A 494 20.49 -50.62 -74.66
CA GLN A 494 20.95 -51.33 -75.86
C GLN A 494 22.02 -50.55 -76.63
N ALA A 495 22.19 -49.26 -76.35
CA ALA A 495 23.19 -48.42 -77.01
C ALA A 495 24.57 -48.59 -76.36
N THR A 496 25.60 -48.81 -77.17
CA THR A 496 26.98 -48.86 -76.69
C THR A 496 27.46 -47.47 -76.23
N PRO A 497 28.44 -47.38 -75.30
CA PRO A 497 29.03 -46.10 -74.87
C PRO A 497 29.40 -45.11 -75.99
N THR A 498 29.82 -45.61 -77.16
CA THR A 498 30.16 -44.80 -78.35
C THR A 498 28.94 -44.32 -79.16
N THR A 499 27.78 -44.97 -79.04
CA THR A 499 26.57 -44.71 -79.85
C THR A 499 25.43 -44.03 -79.08
N ARG A 500 25.69 -43.55 -77.85
CA ARG A 500 24.66 -42.92 -76.99
C ARG A 500 23.85 -41.82 -77.68
N GLY A 501 22.55 -41.80 -77.37
CA GLY A 501 21.59 -40.82 -77.87
C GLY A 501 21.94 -39.37 -77.50
N CYS A 502 21.43 -38.43 -78.30
CA CYS A 502 21.68 -37.00 -78.12
C CYS A 502 21.21 -36.49 -76.74
N LEU A 503 20.07 -37.00 -76.25
CA LEU A 503 19.49 -36.61 -74.96
C LEU A 503 20.38 -37.05 -73.77
N SER A 504 20.88 -38.29 -73.77
CA SER A 504 21.81 -38.78 -72.73
C SER A 504 23.12 -37.99 -72.74
N ASN A 505 23.69 -37.77 -73.94
CA ASN A 505 24.92 -37.00 -74.08
C ASN A 505 24.77 -35.57 -73.55
N THR A 506 23.61 -34.95 -73.80
CA THR A 506 23.25 -33.64 -73.24
C THR A 506 23.18 -33.68 -71.73
N GLY A 507 22.56 -34.70 -71.13
CA GLY A 507 22.52 -34.89 -69.68
C GLY A 507 23.90 -34.96 -69.04
N GLY A 508 24.81 -35.74 -69.64
CA GLY A 508 26.19 -35.81 -69.18
C GLY A 508 26.98 -34.51 -69.33
N ASN A 509 26.73 -33.73 -70.37
CA ASN A 509 27.34 -32.39 -70.53
C ASN A 509 26.78 -31.38 -69.53
N LEU A 510 25.48 -31.43 -69.21
CA LEU A 510 24.86 -30.59 -68.18
C LEU A 510 25.40 -30.89 -66.78
N LEU A 511 25.62 -32.17 -66.44
CA LEU A 511 26.28 -32.54 -65.18
C LEU A 511 27.71 -31.97 -65.09
N MET A 512 28.48 -32.01 -66.20
CA MET A 512 29.81 -31.40 -66.24
C MET A 512 29.77 -29.87 -66.18
N ALA A 513 28.75 -29.23 -66.75
CA ALA A 513 28.52 -27.79 -66.59
C ALA A 513 28.24 -27.44 -65.11
N GLY A 514 27.41 -28.22 -64.43
CA GLY A 514 27.14 -28.09 -62.99
C GLY A 514 28.41 -28.20 -62.15
N VAL A 515 29.31 -29.15 -62.48
CA VAL A 515 30.64 -29.27 -61.84
C VAL A 515 31.48 -28.00 -62.04
N GLY A 516 31.49 -27.44 -63.26
CA GLY A 516 32.21 -26.20 -63.56
C GLY A 516 31.71 -25.02 -62.72
N PHE A 517 30.39 -24.79 -62.70
CA PHE A 517 29.79 -23.73 -61.87
C PHE A 517 29.97 -23.96 -60.37
N SER A 518 30.02 -25.21 -59.92
CA SER A 518 30.30 -25.56 -58.52
C SER A 518 31.71 -25.13 -58.12
N PHE A 519 32.73 -25.44 -58.93
CA PHE A 519 34.11 -25.00 -58.63
C PHE A 519 34.26 -23.48 -58.65
N ILE A 520 33.55 -22.78 -59.54
CA ILE A 520 33.59 -21.30 -59.62
C ILE A 520 32.95 -20.66 -58.39
N SER A 521 31.83 -21.21 -57.91
CA SER A 521 31.01 -20.57 -56.87
C SER A 521 31.40 -20.98 -55.44
N VAL A 522 31.81 -22.22 -55.20
CA VAL A 522 31.87 -22.78 -53.83
C VAL A 522 32.88 -22.08 -52.92
N TRP A 523 34.02 -21.61 -53.42
CA TRP A 523 35.01 -20.91 -52.60
C TRP A 523 34.54 -19.49 -52.23
N VAL A 524 33.83 -18.81 -53.13
CA VAL A 524 33.18 -17.51 -52.85
C VAL A 524 32.08 -17.68 -51.80
N LEU A 525 31.23 -18.69 -51.97
CA LEU A 525 30.17 -19.01 -51.01
C LEU A 525 30.75 -19.34 -49.63
N MET A 526 31.83 -20.14 -49.57
CA MET A 526 32.48 -20.47 -48.30
C MET A 526 33.13 -19.26 -47.63
N ALA A 527 33.66 -18.30 -48.41
CA ALA A 527 34.18 -17.05 -47.85
C ALA A 527 33.06 -16.21 -47.20
N ILE A 528 31.89 -16.11 -47.85
CA ILE A 528 30.71 -15.45 -47.29
C ILE A 528 30.24 -16.17 -46.03
N VAL A 529 30.06 -17.49 -46.08
CA VAL A 529 29.63 -18.30 -44.94
C VAL A 529 30.58 -18.15 -43.76
N SER A 530 31.89 -18.27 -43.98
CA SER A 530 32.89 -18.17 -42.91
C SER A 530 32.87 -16.79 -42.25
N THR A 531 32.72 -15.73 -43.04
CA THR A 531 32.66 -14.35 -42.53
C THR A 531 31.41 -14.14 -41.69
N LEU A 532 30.24 -14.54 -42.19
CA LEU A 532 28.98 -14.42 -41.46
C LEU A 532 28.92 -15.31 -40.22
N PHE A 533 29.50 -16.51 -40.27
CA PHE A 533 29.62 -17.41 -39.13
C PHE A 533 30.45 -16.81 -38.00
N VAL A 534 31.64 -16.29 -38.31
CA VAL A 534 32.52 -15.70 -37.30
C VAL A 534 31.86 -14.48 -36.67
N ILE A 535 31.29 -13.58 -37.48
CA ILE A 535 30.65 -12.35 -36.98
C ILE A 535 29.35 -12.68 -36.25
N GLY A 536 28.40 -13.35 -36.91
CA GLY A 536 27.07 -13.62 -36.38
C GLY A 536 27.07 -14.57 -35.20
N GLY A 537 27.92 -15.61 -35.22
CA GLY A 537 28.07 -16.54 -34.11
C GLY A 537 28.69 -15.89 -32.88
N ASN A 538 29.68 -15.01 -33.06
CA ASN A 538 30.24 -14.23 -31.95
C ASN A 538 29.23 -13.22 -31.40
N VAL A 539 28.47 -12.53 -32.25
CA VAL A 539 27.42 -11.60 -31.79
C VAL A 539 26.37 -12.35 -30.96
N GLU A 540 25.98 -13.55 -31.39
CA GLU A 540 25.05 -14.38 -30.61
C GLU A 540 25.61 -14.70 -29.22
N LYS A 541 26.84 -15.23 -29.16
CA LYS A 541 27.46 -15.71 -27.91
C LYS A 541 27.95 -14.59 -26.97
N MET A 542 28.41 -13.47 -27.50
CA MET A 542 29.02 -12.38 -26.72
C MET A 542 28.05 -11.22 -26.44
N VAL A 543 26.98 -11.07 -27.22
CA VAL A 543 26.04 -9.94 -27.11
C VAL A 543 24.63 -10.43 -26.81
N CYS A 544 24.05 -11.27 -27.66
CA CYS A 544 22.63 -11.62 -27.56
C CYS A 544 22.28 -12.50 -26.36
N GLU A 545 22.98 -13.62 -26.17
CA GLU A 545 22.75 -14.50 -25.02
C GLU A 545 23.02 -13.79 -23.67
N PRO A 546 24.12 -13.01 -23.51
CA PRO A 546 24.35 -12.21 -22.30
C PRO A 546 23.38 -11.04 -22.10
N LEU A 547 22.79 -10.50 -23.17
CA LEU A 547 21.76 -9.45 -23.10
C LEU A 547 20.43 -10.03 -22.61
N ALA A 548 20.03 -11.19 -23.13
CA ALA A 548 18.83 -11.92 -22.69
C ALA A 548 18.94 -12.34 -21.21
N ASN A 549 20.08 -12.93 -20.83
CA ASN A 549 20.34 -13.36 -19.45
C ASN A 549 20.81 -12.22 -18.52
N ARG A 550 20.77 -10.97 -18.98
CA ARG A 550 21.11 -9.75 -18.22
C ARG A 550 22.53 -9.72 -17.64
N GLN A 551 23.43 -10.58 -18.14
CA GLN A 551 24.83 -10.62 -17.73
C GLN A 551 25.62 -9.43 -18.27
N LEU A 552 25.20 -8.88 -19.43
CA LEU A 552 25.82 -7.69 -20.01
C LEU A 552 25.64 -6.45 -19.12
N PHE A 553 24.51 -6.33 -18.42
CA PHE A 553 24.28 -5.22 -17.48
C PHE A 553 25.28 -5.24 -16.32
N LYS A 554 25.66 -6.43 -15.85
CA LYS A 554 26.70 -6.58 -14.81
C LYS A 554 28.08 -6.07 -15.24
N ILE A 555 28.35 -5.97 -16.54
CA ILE A 555 29.58 -5.37 -17.07
C ILE A 555 29.46 -3.85 -17.02
N ILE A 556 28.38 -3.29 -17.54
CA ILE A 556 28.13 -1.84 -17.54
C ILE A 556 28.10 -1.28 -16.10
N ASP A 557 27.55 -2.05 -15.17
CA ASP A 557 27.46 -1.73 -13.74
C ASP A 557 28.78 -1.91 -12.98
N THR A 558 29.85 -2.38 -13.62
CA THR A 558 31.16 -2.52 -12.99
C THR A 558 31.79 -1.14 -12.75
N PRO A 559 32.24 -0.83 -11.51
CA PRO A 559 32.78 0.48 -11.19
C PRO A 559 33.94 0.92 -12.09
N PHE A 560 33.91 2.17 -12.55
CA PHE A 560 34.92 2.82 -13.40
C PHE A 560 35.13 2.17 -14.78
N LEU A 561 34.32 1.20 -15.18
CA LEU A 561 34.56 0.43 -16.39
C LEU A 561 34.22 1.20 -17.68
N VAL A 562 33.07 1.87 -17.72
CA VAL A 562 32.59 2.59 -18.92
C VAL A 562 33.26 3.96 -19.06
N HIS A 563 33.60 4.61 -17.93
CA HIS A 563 34.21 5.93 -17.94
C HIS A 563 35.17 6.09 -16.74
N PRO A 564 36.43 6.47 -16.97
CA PRO A 564 37.47 6.47 -15.92
C PRO A 564 37.18 7.48 -14.80
N ALA A 565 36.48 8.58 -15.09
CA ALA A 565 36.11 9.60 -14.09
C ALA A 565 34.79 9.32 -13.35
N LYS A 566 34.02 8.28 -13.69
CA LYS A 566 32.71 8.00 -13.09
C LYS A 566 32.71 6.60 -12.49
N LYS A 567 32.61 6.50 -11.15
CA LYS A 567 32.46 5.22 -10.44
C LYS A 567 31.29 4.42 -11.02
N ASN A 568 30.07 4.94 -10.93
CA ASN A 568 28.89 4.31 -11.53
C ASN A 568 28.46 5.11 -12.77
N PHE A 569 28.36 4.44 -13.93
CA PHE A 569 28.10 5.09 -15.23
C PHE A 569 26.72 5.75 -15.29
N LEU A 570 25.68 4.99 -14.99
CA LEU A 570 24.28 5.41 -15.11
C LEU A 570 23.95 6.65 -14.24
N PRO A 571 24.21 6.67 -12.91
CA PRO A 571 23.95 7.85 -12.09
C PRO A 571 24.90 9.01 -12.42
N GLY A 572 26.14 8.73 -12.84
CA GLY A 572 27.06 9.76 -13.34
C GLY A 572 26.61 10.39 -14.67
N MET A 573 25.76 9.72 -15.44
CA MET A 573 25.14 10.25 -16.67
C MET A 573 23.83 10.98 -16.37
N LEU A 574 22.95 10.37 -15.58
CA LEU A 574 21.60 10.91 -15.30
C LEU A 574 21.62 12.06 -14.29
N PHE A 575 22.42 11.96 -13.23
CA PHE A 575 22.38 12.88 -12.08
C PHE A 575 23.65 13.70 -11.92
N GLN A 576 24.64 13.51 -12.81
CA GLN A 576 25.98 14.07 -12.68
C GLN A 576 26.68 13.71 -11.34
N ASN A 577 26.19 12.66 -10.65
CA ASN A 577 26.71 12.20 -9.37
C ASN A 577 27.05 10.70 -9.46
N PRO A 578 28.32 10.33 -9.68
CA PRO A 578 28.72 8.94 -9.90
C PRO A 578 28.77 8.10 -8.61
N ASN A 579 28.54 8.69 -7.43
CA ASN A 579 28.67 7.99 -6.15
C ASN A 579 27.37 7.29 -5.69
N ILE A 580 26.25 7.51 -6.38
CA ILE A 580 24.98 6.85 -6.08
C ILE A 580 25.06 5.39 -6.52
N ASP A 581 24.62 4.45 -5.68
CA ASP A 581 24.66 3.00 -5.96
C ASP A 581 23.47 2.54 -6.84
N LEU A 582 23.21 3.28 -7.93
CA LEU A 582 22.22 2.92 -8.95
C LEU A 582 22.87 2.06 -10.04
N THR A 583 22.29 0.90 -10.30
CA THR A 583 22.72 -0.04 -11.35
C THR A 583 21.71 -0.08 -12.49
N LEU A 584 22.17 -0.24 -13.72
CA LEU A 584 21.33 -0.44 -14.91
C LEU A 584 20.53 -1.73 -14.78
N GLY A 585 21.13 -2.81 -14.28
CA GLY A 585 20.43 -4.06 -14.02
C GLY A 585 19.31 -3.93 -12.99
N GLY A 586 19.54 -3.17 -11.91
CA GLY A 586 18.52 -2.86 -10.90
C GLY A 586 17.37 -2.03 -11.48
N MET A 587 17.69 -0.91 -12.12
CA MET A 587 16.70 -0.03 -12.76
C MET A 587 15.85 -0.77 -13.80
N TYR A 588 16.50 -1.58 -14.65
CA TYR A 588 15.79 -2.38 -15.64
C TYR A 588 14.82 -3.37 -14.98
N ARG A 589 15.25 -4.09 -13.94
CA ARG A 589 14.40 -5.07 -13.23
C ARG A 589 13.19 -4.39 -12.60
N ASP A 590 13.41 -3.28 -11.90
CA ASP A 590 12.33 -2.57 -11.21
C ASP A 590 11.32 -2.00 -12.23
N CYS A 591 11.79 -1.50 -13.37
CA CYS A 591 10.91 -1.08 -14.47
C CYS A 591 10.22 -2.25 -15.18
N TYR A 592 10.87 -3.41 -15.29
CA TYR A 592 10.26 -4.61 -15.84
C TYR A 592 9.09 -5.10 -14.96
N GLU A 593 9.22 -4.99 -13.64
CA GLU A 593 8.15 -5.24 -12.66
C GLU A 593 7.10 -4.10 -12.58
N ASN A 594 7.23 -3.08 -13.43
CA ASN A 594 6.32 -1.92 -13.52
C ASN A 594 6.29 -1.05 -12.24
N ASN A 595 7.40 -0.99 -11.50
CA ASN A 595 7.53 -0.06 -10.37
C ASN A 595 7.59 1.40 -10.82
N GLY A 596 7.32 2.32 -9.91
CA GLY A 596 7.38 3.77 -10.14
C GLY A 596 8.83 4.25 -10.32
N LEU A 597 9.04 5.23 -11.19
CA LEU A 597 10.36 5.75 -11.54
C LEU A 597 11.14 6.25 -10.31
N TYR A 598 10.45 6.79 -9.29
CA TYR A 598 11.07 7.27 -8.05
C TYR A 598 11.82 6.15 -7.32
N HIS A 599 11.24 4.95 -7.26
CA HIS A 599 11.88 3.77 -6.68
C HIS A 599 12.99 3.24 -7.59
N SER A 600 12.69 3.03 -8.88
CA SER A 600 13.62 2.41 -9.84
C SER A 600 14.90 3.22 -10.08
N LEU A 601 14.85 4.55 -9.94
CA LEU A 601 16.01 5.44 -10.03
C LEU A 601 16.65 5.76 -8.66
N GLN A 602 16.12 5.22 -7.57
CA GLN A 602 16.54 5.53 -6.20
C GLN A 602 16.56 7.05 -5.94
N LEU A 603 15.55 7.77 -6.43
CA LEU A 603 15.50 9.24 -6.30
C LEU A 603 15.44 9.69 -4.83
N GLU A 604 15.14 8.80 -3.89
CA GLU A 604 15.24 9.05 -2.45
C GLU A 604 16.63 9.52 -1.98
N THR A 605 17.72 9.16 -2.68
CA THR A 605 19.08 9.60 -2.34
C THR A 605 19.32 11.08 -2.68
N MET A 606 18.53 11.62 -3.60
CA MET A 606 18.60 13.04 -4.02
C MET A 606 17.46 13.86 -3.43
N PHE A 607 16.26 13.29 -3.38
CA PHE A 607 15.02 13.92 -2.96
C PHE A 607 14.28 13.01 -1.99
N ASN A 608 14.54 13.17 -0.70
CA ASN A 608 13.91 12.34 0.33
C ASN A 608 12.47 12.82 0.61
N ILE A 609 11.47 12.15 0.02
CA ILE A 609 10.07 12.50 0.21
C ILE A 609 9.63 12.35 1.66
N ASN A 610 10.18 11.39 2.41
CA ASN A 610 9.84 11.21 3.83
C ASN A 610 10.28 12.44 4.64
N SER A 611 11.45 13.00 4.34
CA SER A 611 11.92 14.24 4.99
C SER A 611 11.01 15.43 4.66
N PHE A 612 10.54 15.53 3.41
CA PHE A 612 9.61 16.59 3.01
C PHE A 612 8.26 16.44 3.71
N LEU A 613 7.63 15.26 3.64
CA LEU A 613 6.35 14.98 4.28
C LEU A 613 6.40 15.19 5.80
N ASN A 614 7.50 14.77 6.44
CA ASN A 614 7.70 15.00 7.87
C ASN A 614 7.91 16.48 8.21
N ARG A 615 8.53 17.27 7.33
CA ARG A 615 8.74 18.71 7.58
C ARG A 615 7.48 19.54 7.37
N THR A 616 6.71 19.21 6.33
CA THR A 616 5.56 19.99 5.87
C THR A 616 4.26 19.48 6.49
N VAL A 617 3.91 18.21 6.27
CA VAL A 617 2.63 17.64 6.71
C VAL A 617 2.65 17.35 8.22
N TYR A 618 3.75 16.80 8.72
CA TYR A 618 3.96 16.54 10.15
C TYR A 618 4.83 17.62 10.81
N ASN A 619 4.46 18.89 10.65
CA ASN A 619 5.23 19.98 11.25
C ASN A 619 5.10 19.98 12.79
N LYS A 620 6.22 20.17 13.50
CA LYS A 620 6.27 20.44 14.95
C LYS A 620 5.36 21.59 15.38
N ASP A 621 5.13 22.58 14.51
CA ASP A 621 4.20 23.68 14.77
C ASP A 621 2.75 23.19 14.85
N LEU A 622 2.35 22.26 13.97
CA LEU A 622 1.03 21.63 14.04
C LEU A 622 0.90 20.81 15.33
N ALA A 623 1.94 20.05 15.69
CA ALA A 623 1.97 19.31 16.95
C ALA A 623 1.84 20.25 18.17
N LYS A 624 2.57 21.36 18.20
CA LYS A 624 2.48 22.37 19.28
C LYS A 624 1.11 23.02 19.39
N VAL A 625 0.48 23.37 18.25
CA VAL A 625 -0.87 23.96 18.27
C VAL A 625 -1.90 22.93 18.74
N LEU A 626 -1.74 21.66 18.35
CA LEU A 626 -2.60 20.56 18.80
C LEU A 626 -2.38 20.19 20.28
N GLU A 627 -1.15 20.34 20.80
CA GLU A 627 -0.85 20.26 22.25
C GLU A 627 -1.49 21.41 23.04
N GLY A 628 -1.78 22.53 22.37
CA GLY A 628 -2.50 23.67 22.92
C GLY A 628 -4.00 23.43 23.12
N VAL A 629 -4.56 22.30 22.66
CA VAL A 629 -5.91 21.88 23.04
C VAL A 629 -5.87 21.48 24.51
N GLN A 630 -6.10 22.45 25.40
CA GLN A 630 -6.31 22.23 26.82
C GLN A 630 -7.73 22.66 27.14
N VAL A 631 -8.50 21.72 27.67
CA VAL A 631 -9.85 21.98 28.18
C VAL A 631 -9.71 22.02 29.69
N ASP A 632 -10.24 23.06 30.31
CA ASP A 632 -10.30 23.15 31.76
C ASP A 632 -11.76 23.06 32.20
N LEU A 633 -12.04 22.10 33.08
CA LEU A 633 -13.36 21.89 33.65
C LEU A 633 -13.48 22.51 35.06
N GLN A 634 -12.46 23.21 35.53
CA GLN A 634 -12.49 23.93 36.82
C GLN A 634 -13.60 25.00 36.88
N ASP A 635 -14.00 25.56 35.73
CA ASP A 635 -15.08 26.55 35.66
C ASP A 635 -16.50 25.92 35.78
N VAL A 636 -16.60 24.58 35.77
CA VAL A 636 -17.89 23.88 35.96
C VAL A 636 -18.26 23.90 37.45
N THR A 637 -18.92 24.98 37.85
CA THR A 637 -19.55 25.08 39.18
C THR A 637 -20.90 24.37 39.15
N LEU A 638 -21.06 23.34 39.99
CA LEU A 638 -22.32 22.60 40.11
C LEU A 638 -23.35 23.38 40.94
N LEU A 639 -22.86 24.16 41.92
CA LEU A 639 -23.69 25.02 42.78
C LEU A 639 -23.05 26.40 42.92
N GLU A 640 -23.68 27.42 42.33
CA GLU A 640 -23.27 28.82 42.49
C GLU A 640 -23.19 29.22 43.98
N GLN A 641 -22.30 30.18 44.29
CA GLN A 641 -22.11 30.67 45.65
C GLN A 641 -23.43 31.16 46.29
N ALA A 642 -24.31 31.77 45.50
CA ALA A 642 -25.64 32.16 45.97
C ALA A 642 -26.48 30.96 46.46
N GLY A 643 -26.41 29.81 45.78
CA GLY A 643 -27.10 28.59 46.22
C GLY A 643 -26.50 28.01 47.51
N ARG A 644 -25.18 28.05 47.65
CA ARG A 644 -24.46 27.66 48.87
C ARG A 644 -24.84 28.53 50.05
N ASP A 645 -24.80 29.84 49.86
CA ASP A 645 -25.14 30.82 50.91
C ASP A 645 -26.59 30.67 51.34
N ASN A 646 -27.52 30.39 50.42
CA ASN A 646 -28.92 30.14 50.75
C ASN A 646 -29.11 28.88 51.61
N LEU A 647 -28.42 27.78 51.32
CA LEU A 647 -28.47 26.54 52.13
C LEU A 647 -27.84 26.72 53.51
N ILE A 648 -26.75 27.49 53.60
CA ILE A 648 -26.08 27.81 54.87
C ILE A 648 -26.96 28.73 55.73
N ASN A 649 -27.50 29.80 55.15
CA ASN A 649 -28.42 30.72 55.83
C ASN A 649 -29.68 29.99 56.30
N PHE A 650 -30.11 28.97 55.57
CA PHE A 650 -31.19 28.10 55.98
C PHE A 650 -30.86 27.25 57.21
N ALA A 651 -29.71 26.56 57.19
CA ALA A 651 -29.23 25.78 58.33
C ALA A 651 -29.03 26.65 59.59
N ASN A 652 -28.71 27.93 59.39
CA ASN A 652 -28.45 28.93 60.43
C ASN A 652 -29.61 29.90 60.70
N SER A 653 -30.84 29.56 60.31
CA SER A 653 -32.03 30.42 60.46
C SER A 653 -32.40 30.78 61.92
N GLY A 654 -31.72 30.22 62.92
CA GLY A 654 -31.90 30.52 64.34
C GLY A 654 -32.88 29.61 65.07
N ILE A 655 -33.56 28.71 64.35
CA ILE A 655 -34.55 27.76 64.91
C ILE A 655 -33.93 26.85 65.97
N GLY A 656 -32.72 26.33 65.73
CA GLY A 656 -32.02 25.44 66.66
C GLY A 656 -31.55 26.11 67.97
N HIS A 657 -31.61 27.44 68.05
CA HIS A 657 -31.21 28.21 69.23
C HIS A 657 -32.39 28.61 70.12
N ILE A 658 -33.63 28.22 69.76
CA ILE A 658 -34.82 28.49 70.57
C ILE A 658 -34.79 27.60 71.81
N ASN A 659 -34.90 28.20 73.00
CA ASN A 659 -34.97 27.46 74.26
C ASN A 659 -36.36 26.85 74.47
N TYR A 660 -36.65 25.75 73.77
CA TYR A 660 -37.95 25.07 73.82
C TYR A 660 -38.35 24.61 75.23
N GLU A 661 -37.37 24.28 76.09
CA GLU A 661 -37.60 23.87 77.47
C GLU A 661 -38.15 25.00 78.33
N ALA A 662 -37.64 26.23 78.14
CA ALA A 662 -38.14 27.42 78.84
C ALA A 662 -39.62 27.70 78.51
N TYR A 663 -40.02 27.63 77.23
CA TYR A 663 -41.42 27.80 76.82
C TYR A 663 -42.34 26.75 77.44
N LEU A 664 -41.96 25.48 77.37
CA LEU A 664 -42.78 24.38 77.90
C LEU A 664 -42.92 24.44 79.42
N THR A 665 -41.88 24.88 80.13
CA THR A 665 -41.89 25.02 81.60
C THR A 665 -42.82 26.16 82.04
N GLU A 666 -42.75 27.32 81.40
CA GLU A 666 -43.54 28.49 81.78
C GLU A 666 -45.04 28.27 81.48
N LEU A 667 -45.35 27.61 80.36
CA LEU A 667 -46.73 27.25 79.99
C LEU A 667 -47.39 26.28 80.98
N ASN A 668 -46.63 25.52 81.77
CA ASN A 668 -47.18 24.57 82.73
C ASN A 668 -47.58 25.19 84.08
N LYS A 669 -47.30 26.48 84.31
CA LYS A 669 -47.70 27.20 85.53
C LYS A 669 -49.13 27.74 85.44
N GLY A 670 -49.78 27.93 86.59
CA GLY A 670 -51.06 28.64 86.69
C GLY A 670 -50.89 30.16 86.48
N VAL A 671 -51.96 30.88 86.17
CA VAL A 671 -51.90 32.34 85.90
C VAL A 671 -51.57 33.14 87.18
N THR A 672 -52.21 32.81 88.31
CA THR A 672 -51.98 33.43 89.62
C THR A 672 -51.40 32.44 90.63
N ILE A 673 -50.75 32.95 91.69
CA ILE A 673 -50.14 32.13 92.75
C ILE A 673 -51.21 31.40 93.57
N SER A 674 -52.31 32.09 93.85
CA SER A 674 -53.51 31.54 94.50
C SER A 674 -54.76 31.89 93.70
N ASP A 675 -55.85 31.16 93.94
CA ASP A 675 -57.14 31.48 93.36
C ASP A 675 -57.66 32.82 93.92
N LEU A 676 -57.88 33.80 93.04
CA LEU A 676 -58.26 35.16 93.46
C LEU A 676 -59.70 35.19 94.01
N LEU A 677 -60.57 34.28 93.57
CA LEU A 677 -61.94 34.18 94.09
C LEU A 677 -61.93 33.66 95.53
N SER A 678 -61.16 32.61 95.82
CA SER A 678 -60.98 32.10 97.17
C SER A 678 -60.34 33.16 98.06
N PHE A 679 -59.28 33.82 97.60
CA PHE A 679 -58.62 34.90 98.33
C PHE A 679 -59.60 36.05 98.65
N SER A 680 -60.42 36.48 97.68
CA SER A 680 -61.42 37.53 97.89
C SER A 680 -62.50 37.12 98.91
N THR A 681 -62.90 35.85 98.91
CA THR A 681 -63.94 35.33 99.80
C THR A 681 -63.42 35.18 101.23
N ASP A 682 -62.18 34.72 101.38
CA ASP A 682 -61.49 34.65 102.66
C ASP A 682 -61.24 36.06 103.23
N LEU A 683 -60.85 37.02 102.38
CA LEU A 683 -60.66 38.42 102.77
C LEU A 683 -61.97 39.04 103.27
N GLU A 684 -63.09 38.77 102.59
CA GLU A 684 -64.42 39.22 102.98
C GLU A 684 -64.89 38.57 104.29
N ALA A 685 -64.66 37.26 104.47
CA ALA A 685 -64.98 36.53 105.69
C ALA A 685 -64.17 37.02 106.90
N GLN A 686 -62.91 37.42 106.69
CA GLN A 686 -62.08 38.08 107.71
C GLN A 686 -62.60 39.49 108.00
N ALA A 687 -63.02 40.24 106.99
CA ALA A 687 -63.62 41.56 107.17
C ALA A 687 -64.94 41.49 107.96
N ASP A 688 -65.77 40.46 107.77
CA ASP A 688 -67.03 40.24 108.51
C ASP A 688 -66.83 40.03 110.03
N GLN A 689 -65.64 39.62 110.46
CA GLN A 689 -65.31 39.47 111.89
C GLN A 689 -64.99 40.81 112.57
N LEU A 690 -64.88 41.90 111.81
CA LEU A 690 -64.58 43.24 112.32
C LEU A 690 -65.84 43.98 112.78
N PRO A 691 -65.71 44.88 113.77
CA PRO A 691 -66.82 45.78 114.12
C PRO A 691 -67.18 46.67 112.92
N ARG A 692 -68.48 46.87 112.70
CA ARG A 692 -69.01 47.65 111.58
C ARG A 692 -68.39 49.06 111.54
N GLY A 693 -67.77 49.41 110.40
CA GLY A 693 -67.04 50.67 110.27
C GLY A 693 -66.27 50.83 108.95
N ALA A 694 -65.46 51.89 108.87
CA ALA A 694 -64.71 52.23 107.65
C ALA A 694 -63.70 51.14 107.24
N LEU A 695 -63.04 50.49 108.19
CA LEU A 695 -62.05 49.44 107.93
C LEU A 695 -62.67 48.16 107.35
N GLU A 696 -63.80 47.71 107.90
CA GLU A 696 -64.58 46.59 107.37
C GLU A 696 -64.99 46.84 105.92
N ASN A 697 -65.58 48.01 105.65
CA ASN A 697 -66.00 48.41 104.30
C ASN A 697 -64.83 48.52 103.31
N ALA A 698 -63.67 49.02 103.75
CA ALA A 698 -62.48 49.10 102.91
C ALA A 698 -61.94 47.71 102.52
N LEU A 699 -61.89 46.77 103.48
CA LEU A 699 -61.45 45.39 103.21
C LEU A 699 -62.43 44.64 102.29
N LYS A 700 -63.74 44.85 102.44
CA LYS A 700 -64.75 44.36 101.48
C LYS A 700 -64.62 45.01 100.09
N GLY A 701 -64.24 46.29 100.05
CA GLY A 701 -63.92 47.00 98.81
C GLY A 701 -62.76 46.35 98.04
N HIS A 702 -61.68 45.99 98.74
CA HIS A 702 -60.56 45.24 98.15
C HIS A 702 -60.97 43.84 97.69
N ALA A 703 -61.79 43.12 98.46
CA ALA A 703 -62.32 41.82 98.03
C ALA A 703 -63.12 41.94 96.72
N SER A 704 -63.95 42.98 96.58
CA SER A 704 -64.68 43.28 95.34
C SER A 704 -63.74 43.63 94.17
N SER A 705 -62.73 44.47 94.41
CA SER A 705 -61.72 44.81 93.39
C SER A 705 -60.95 43.58 92.91
N ILE A 706 -60.54 42.69 93.82
CA ILE A 706 -59.88 41.43 93.49
C ILE A 706 -60.80 40.52 92.65
N ARG A 707 -62.10 40.45 92.97
CA ARG A 707 -63.08 39.73 92.12
C ARG A 707 -63.20 40.34 90.72
N GLN A 708 -63.15 41.66 90.63
CA GLN A 708 -63.17 42.36 89.35
C GLN A 708 -61.90 42.09 88.54
N ILE A 709 -60.71 42.14 89.15
CA ILE A 709 -59.45 41.77 88.48
C ILE A 709 -59.50 40.32 88.00
N HIS A 710 -60.06 39.41 88.82
CA HIS A 710 -60.26 38.03 88.39
C HIS A 710 -61.16 37.95 87.15
N ARG A 711 -62.31 38.62 87.15
CA ARG A 711 -63.26 38.59 86.02
C ARG A 711 -62.76 39.30 84.76
N ASP A 712 -62.07 40.42 84.90
CA ASP A 712 -61.71 41.29 83.77
C ASP A 712 -60.32 40.96 83.20
N GLN A 713 -59.46 40.28 83.95
CA GLN A 713 -58.07 40.02 83.55
C GLN A 713 -57.68 38.56 83.66
N VAL A 714 -58.00 37.89 84.78
CA VAL A 714 -57.68 36.45 84.92
C VAL A 714 -58.60 35.60 84.05
N VAL A 715 -59.91 35.85 84.00
CA VAL A 715 -60.86 35.07 83.19
C VAL A 715 -60.58 35.20 81.69
N PRO A 716 -60.25 36.37 81.10
CA PRO A 716 -59.85 36.45 79.69
C PRO A 716 -58.50 35.77 79.40
N MET A 717 -57.51 35.89 80.29
CA MET A 717 -56.24 35.14 80.16
C MET A 717 -56.48 33.63 80.30
N GLU A 718 -57.30 33.22 81.26
CA GLU A 718 -57.74 31.85 81.42
C GLU A 718 -58.60 31.40 80.25
N GLN A 719 -59.48 32.21 79.66
CA GLN A 719 -60.29 31.84 78.49
C GLN A 719 -59.43 31.69 77.24
N ALA A 720 -58.45 32.59 77.07
CA ALA A 720 -57.40 32.42 76.08
C ALA A 720 -56.62 31.10 76.31
N MET A 721 -56.50 30.63 77.55
CA MET A 721 -55.86 29.36 77.91
C MET A 721 -56.78 28.12 77.98
N LYS A 722 -58.08 28.28 78.25
CA LYS A 722 -59.05 27.26 78.72
C LYS A 722 -59.94 26.76 77.59
N TYR A 723 -60.15 27.53 76.53
CA TYR A 723 -60.47 26.91 75.24
C TYR A 723 -59.18 26.28 74.74
N VAL A 724 -59.12 24.95 74.85
CA VAL A 724 -58.01 24.02 74.54
C VAL A 724 -57.17 24.37 73.31
N LYS A 725 -57.63 25.23 72.40
CA LYS A 725 -56.98 25.62 71.15
C LYS A 725 -55.67 26.40 71.34
N ALA A 726 -55.57 27.48 72.11
CA ALA A 726 -54.31 28.28 72.07
C ALA A 726 -53.14 27.60 72.78
N ARG A 727 -53.35 26.97 73.95
CA ARG A 727 -52.30 26.20 74.66
C ARG A 727 -51.88 24.95 73.89
N SER A 728 -52.84 24.21 73.30
CA SER A 728 -52.49 23.08 72.44
C SER A 728 -51.79 23.55 71.17
N THR A 729 -52.28 24.59 70.49
CA THR A 729 -51.62 25.17 69.31
C THR A 729 -50.22 25.65 69.62
N LEU A 730 -49.99 26.37 70.73
CA LEU A 730 -48.66 26.86 71.11
C LEU A 730 -47.72 25.72 71.53
N SER A 731 -48.19 24.79 72.37
CA SER A 731 -47.39 23.62 72.78
C SER A 731 -47.10 22.66 71.61
N GLN A 732 -48.08 22.46 70.73
CA GLN A 732 -47.96 21.67 69.51
C GLN A 732 -47.02 22.34 68.52
N SER A 733 -47.13 23.66 68.31
CA SER A 733 -46.22 24.42 67.45
C SER A 733 -44.79 24.38 67.98
N ILE A 734 -44.58 24.54 69.29
CA ILE A 734 -43.26 24.41 69.92
C ILE A 734 -42.69 23.00 69.78
N LYS A 735 -43.48 21.94 70.05
CA LYS A 735 -43.04 20.55 69.88
C LYS A 735 -42.78 20.19 68.41
N GLN A 736 -43.56 20.75 67.50
CA GLN A 736 -43.39 20.60 66.06
C GLN A 736 -42.09 21.28 65.60
N LEU A 737 -41.85 22.53 66.03
CA LEU A 737 -40.60 23.25 65.78
C LEU A 737 -39.38 22.50 66.32
N GLN A 738 -39.46 21.94 67.54
CA GLN A 738 -38.37 21.16 68.13
C GLN A 738 -38.01 19.92 67.30
N ARG A 739 -39.00 19.19 66.78
CA ARG A 739 -38.76 18.02 65.93
C ARG A 739 -38.19 18.43 64.57
N MET A 740 -38.72 19.50 63.99
CA MET A 740 -38.34 19.97 62.66
C MET A 740 -36.92 20.55 62.67
N SER A 741 -36.52 21.26 63.73
CA SER A 741 -35.18 21.85 63.85
C SER A 741 -34.05 20.84 63.66
N ASN A 742 -34.11 19.69 64.34
CA ASN A 742 -33.03 18.70 64.29
C ASN A 742 -32.93 17.98 62.94
N ASP A 743 -34.08 17.70 62.32
CA ASP A 743 -34.14 17.00 61.03
C ASP A 743 -33.73 17.91 59.86
N LEU A 744 -34.01 19.22 59.96
CA LEU A 744 -33.83 20.18 58.89
C LEU A 744 -32.36 20.63 58.72
N THR A 745 -31.65 20.91 59.82
CA THR A 745 -30.22 21.29 59.80
C THR A 745 -29.34 20.16 59.27
N VAL A 746 -29.64 18.92 59.63
CA VAL A 746 -28.91 17.72 59.16
C VAL A 746 -29.17 17.46 57.67
N LYS A 747 -30.37 17.74 57.15
CA LYS A 747 -30.66 17.59 55.72
C LYS A 747 -29.90 18.62 54.87
N ALA A 748 -29.85 19.88 55.29
CA ALA A 748 -29.16 20.94 54.54
C ALA A 748 -27.64 20.71 54.45
N THR A 749 -27.01 20.30 55.55
CA THR A 749 -25.56 20.01 55.60
C THR A 749 -25.17 18.78 54.78
N ASN A 750 -26.00 17.73 54.77
CA ASN A 750 -25.77 16.55 53.93
C ASN A 750 -25.87 16.86 52.43
N ILE A 751 -26.77 17.76 52.02
CA ILE A 751 -26.88 18.22 50.63
C ILE A 751 -25.61 18.97 50.22
N LEU A 752 -25.13 19.90 51.06
CA LEU A 752 -23.92 20.67 50.80
C LEU A 752 -22.69 19.75 50.65
N SER A 753 -22.53 18.77 51.55
CA SER A 753 -21.43 17.81 51.51
C SER A 753 -21.45 16.90 50.27
N ALA A 754 -22.63 16.52 49.78
CA ALA A 754 -22.75 15.70 48.57
C ALA A 754 -22.36 16.49 47.31
N ILE A 755 -22.69 17.78 47.27
CA ILE A 755 -22.31 18.70 46.19
C ILE A 755 -20.79 18.96 46.22
N ASP A 756 -20.21 19.17 47.40
CA ASP A 756 -18.76 19.32 47.56
C ASP A 756 -17.98 18.08 47.10
N ALA A 757 -18.51 16.88 47.39
CA ALA A 757 -17.92 15.64 46.92
C ALA A 757 -17.97 15.51 45.38
N ALA A 758 -19.08 15.93 44.76
CA ALA A 758 -19.22 15.92 43.31
C ALA A 758 -18.30 16.95 42.63
N GLU A 759 -18.20 18.17 43.16
CA GLU A 759 -17.26 19.18 42.66
C GLU A 759 -15.81 18.73 42.83
N TYR A 760 -15.44 18.13 43.96
CA TYR A 760 -14.10 17.59 44.19
C TYR A 760 -13.71 16.52 43.15
N LEU A 761 -14.65 15.61 42.83
CA LEU A 761 -14.45 14.59 41.80
C LEU A 761 -14.26 15.20 40.41
N ILE A 762 -15.03 16.24 40.07
CA ILE A 762 -14.86 17.00 38.82
C ILE A 762 -13.47 17.68 38.82
N THR A 763 -13.06 18.35 39.90
CA THR A 763 -11.79 19.07 39.92
C THR A 763 -10.57 18.13 39.83
N HIS A 764 -10.58 16.98 40.51
CA HIS A 764 -9.41 16.08 40.55
C HIS A 764 -9.38 15.03 39.45
N ASN A 765 -10.46 14.30 39.20
CA ASN A 765 -10.47 13.23 38.19
C ASN A 765 -10.61 13.77 36.77
N ALA A 766 -11.30 14.90 36.58
CA ALA A 766 -11.57 15.40 35.25
C ALA A 766 -10.31 15.91 34.54
N SER A 767 -9.32 16.48 35.25
CA SER A 767 -8.06 16.87 34.61
C SER A 767 -7.34 15.69 33.93
N HIS A 768 -7.37 14.50 34.53
CA HIS A 768 -6.76 13.31 33.94
C HIS A 768 -7.59 12.72 32.79
N VAL A 769 -8.93 12.66 32.94
CA VAL A 769 -9.84 12.21 31.87
C VAL A 769 -9.73 13.13 30.66
N VAL A 770 -9.80 14.45 30.87
CA VAL A 770 -9.64 15.47 29.83
C VAL A 770 -8.29 15.30 29.14
N LYS A 771 -7.19 15.20 29.88
CA LYS A 771 -5.86 15.04 29.27
C LYS A 771 -5.77 13.77 28.42
N ARG A 772 -6.37 12.67 28.87
CA ARG A 772 -6.40 11.39 28.15
C ARG A 772 -7.24 11.46 26.87
N GLU A 773 -8.49 11.92 26.97
CA GLU A 773 -9.41 12.00 25.83
C GLU A 773 -8.92 13.03 24.80
N THR A 774 -8.38 14.16 25.26
CA THR A 774 -7.77 15.16 24.38
C THR A 774 -6.53 14.62 23.66
N LYS A 775 -5.68 13.84 24.34
CA LYS A 775 -4.54 13.18 23.70
C LYS A 775 -5.00 12.20 22.61
N GLY A 776 -5.99 11.35 22.91
CA GLY A 776 -6.52 10.40 21.94
C GLY A 776 -7.17 11.09 20.72
N TYR A 777 -7.89 12.20 20.95
CA TYR A 777 -8.44 13.02 19.88
C TYR A 777 -7.34 13.61 18.99
N THR A 778 -6.30 14.19 19.58
CA THR A 778 -5.14 14.71 18.83
C THR A 778 -4.40 13.62 18.05
N GLU A 779 -4.21 12.44 18.64
CA GLU A 779 -3.59 11.29 17.96
C GLU A 779 -4.42 10.83 16.74
N ASN A 780 -5.75 10.87 16.82
CA ASN A 780 -6.62 10.57 15.68
C ASN A 780 -6.47 11.60 14.54
N LEU A 781 -6.45 12.91 14.87
CA LEU A 781 -6.24 13.96 13.87
C LEU A 781 -4.89 13.80 13.15
N VAL A 782 -3.83 13.51 13.90
CA VAL A 782 -2.50 13.21 13.35
C VAL A 782 -2.51 11.91 12.53
N GLY A 783 -3.31 10.93 12.93
CA GLY A 783 -3.50 9.65 12.24
C GLY A 783 -3.94 9.81 10.80
N TYR A 784 -4.85 10.75 10.49
CA TYR A 784 -5.28 11.03 9.12
C TYR A 784 -4.12 11.52 8.22
N PHE A 785 -3.26 12.39 8.75
CA PHE A 785 -2.07 12.83 8.02
C PHE A 785 -1.05 11.71 7.84
N LYS A 786 -0.86 10.85 8.86
CA LYS A 786 0.00 9.66 8.72
C LYS A 786 -0.49 8.74 7.61
N GLN A 787 -1.80 8.48 7.52
CA GLN A 787 -2.40 7.72 6.43
C GLN A 787 -2.09 8.35 5.07
N TYR A 788 -2.28 9.67 4.93
CA TYR A 788 -1.94 10.39 3.69
C TYR A 788 -0.45 10.26 3.34
N THR A 789 0.46 10.50 4.28
CA THR A 789 1.90 10.39 4.02
C THR A 789 2.34 8.98 3.66
N ALA A 790 1.73 7.96 4.26
CA ALA A 790 2.00 6.55 3.95
C ALA A 790 1.48 6.20 2.54
N TRP A 791 0.28 6.66 2.19
CA TRP A 791 -0.27 6.50 0.85
C TRP A 791 0.59 7.18 -0.22
N VAL A 792 0.99 8.45 -0.03
CA VAL A 792 1.90 9.18 -0.93
C VAL A 792 3.21 8.41 -1.14
N LYS A 793 3.80 7.89 -0.07
CA LYS A 793 5.04 7.10 -0.15
C LYS A 793 4.84 5.82 -0.97
N HIS A 794 3.73 5.11 -0.77
CA HIS A 794 3.43 3.89 -1.52
C HIS A 794 3.17 4.21 -3.01
N SER A 795 2.31 5.19 -3.29
CA SER A 795 1.98 5.60 -4.65
C SER A 795 3.20 6.10 -5.42
N LEU A 796 4.11 6.87 -4.82
CA LEU A 796 5.36 7.28 -5.49
C LEU A 796 6.27 6.11 -5.87
N ASN A 797 6.32 5.07 -5.03
CA ASN A 797 7.18 3.92 -5.28
C ASN A 797 6.62 2.97 -6.33
N SER A 798 5.30 2.88 -6.50
CA SER A 798 4.67 1.80 -7.28
C SER A 798 3.63 2.26 -8.32
N GLU A 799 2.97 3.40 -8.14
CA GLU A 799 1.82 3.82 -8.96
C GLU A 799 2.07 5.07 -9.80
N VAL A 800 2.91 5.99 -9.32
CA VAL A 800 3.28 7.23 -10.02
C VAL A 800 4.48 6.96 -10.92
N ALA A 801 4.40 7.43 -12.17
CA ALA A 801 5.43 7.30 -13.19
C ALA A 801 5.93 5.86 -13.33
N GLN A 802 5.02 4.90 -13.50
CA GLN A 802 5.35 3.51 -13.77
C GLN A 802 6.28 3.37 -14.98
N CYS A 803 7.46 2.78 -14.79
CA CYS A 803 8.54 2.90 -15.79
C CYS A 803 8.66 1.72 -16.78
N LYS A 804 7.61 0.91 -16.94
CA LYS A 804 7.56 -0.18 -17.94
C LYS A 804 7.92 0.20 -19.37
N PRO A 805 7.61 1.42 -19.88
CA PRO A 805 8.07 1.84 -21.21
C PRO A 805 9.60 1.82 -21.36
N ILE A 806 10.36 2.05 -20.28
CA ILE A 806 11.82 2.03 -20.30
C ILE A 806 12.34 0.59 -20.48
N SER A 807 11.79 -0.38 -19.75
CA SER A 807 12.18 -1.79 -19.93
C SER A 807 11.75 -2.33 -21.29
N ASN A 808 10.56 -1.94 -21.77
CA ASN A 808 10.05 -2.35 -23.08
C ASN A 808 10.95 -1.91 -24.23
N ILE A 809 11.65 -0.77 -24.11
CA ILE A 809 12.63 -0.32 -25.10
C ILE A 809 13.84 -1.25 -25.12
N VAL A 810 14.36 -1.61 -23.95
CA VAL A 810 15.50 -2.53 -23.83
C VAL A 810 15.14 -3.89 -24.44
N ASP A 811 13.96 -4.42 -24.10
CA ASP A 811 13.44 -5.67 -24.66
C ASP A 811 13.21 -5.56 -26.18
N SER A 812 12.73 -4.41 -26.67
CA SER A 812 12.53 -4.19 -28.11
C SER A 812 13.86 -4.12 -28.88
N ILE A 813 14.90 -3.54 -28.29
CA ILE A 813 16.25 -3.51 -28.87
C ILE A 813 16.81 -4.93 -28.95
N GLU A 814 16.65 -5.72 -27.90
CA GLU A 814 17.03 -7.14 -27.88
C GLU A 814 16.28 -7.93 -28.95
N ILE A 815 14.96 -7.82 -29.02
CA ILE A 815 14.13 -8.53 -30.02
C ILE A 815 14.54 -8.15 -31.45
N VAL A 816 14.70 -6.85 -31.74
CA VAL A 816 15.06 -6.39 -33.08
C VAL A 816 16.48 -6.79 -33.45
N GLY A 817 17.45 -6.61 -32.54
CA GLY A 817 18.85 -6.91 -32.80
C GLY A 817 19.11 -8.41 -32.88
N CYS A 818 18.69 -9.15 -31.86
CA CYS A 818 19.03 -10.55 -31.69
C CYS A 818 18.05 -11.47 -32.42
N SER A 819 16.75 -11.36 -32.11
CA SER A 819 15.76 -12.30 -32.64
C SER A 819 15.39 -12.05 -34.11
N PHE A 820 15.32 -10.80 -34.57
CA PHE A 820 15.00 -10.52 -35.97
C PHE A 820 16.21 -10.62 -36.88
N ILE A 821 17.34 -10.03 -36.48
CA ILE A 821 18.52 -9.91 -37.34
C ILE A 821 19.51 -11.04 -37.10
N VAL A 822 20.08 -11.18 -35.90
CA VAL A 822 21.18 -12.12 -35.64
C VAL A 822 20.74 -13.57 -35.85
N ASP A 823 19.60 -13.99 -35.32
CA ASP A 823 19.05 -15.34 -35.53
C ASP A 823 18.83 -15.66 -37.01
N SER A 824 18.29 -14.70 -37.77
CA SER A 824 18.06 -14.86 -39.20
C SER A 824 19.37 -14.91 -40.00
N VAL A 825 20.34 -14.03 -39.69
CA VAL A 825 21.67 -14.06 -40.33
C VAL A 825 22.39 -15.36 -40.01
N ASN A 826 22.26 -15.84 -38.77
CA ASN A 826 22.86 -17.08 -38.34
C ASN A 826 22.26 -18.30 -39.06
N THR A 827 20.94 -18.30 -39.22
CA THR A 827 20.23 -19.31 -40.00
C THR A 827 20.57 -19.26 -41.48
N PHE A 828 20.78 -18.06 -42.04
CA PHE A 828 21.17 -17.87 -43.43
C PHE A 828 22.52 -18.54 -43.75
N TRP A 829 23.57 -18.22 -42.99
CA TRP A 829 24.89 -18.82 -43.25
C TRP A 829 24.92 -20.31 -42.91
N PHE A 830 24.11 -20.77 -41.93
CA PHE A 830 24.03 -22.18 -41.60
C PHE A 830 23.43 -23.02 -42.74
N GLY A 831 22.32 -22.57 -43.33
CA GLY A 831 21.74 -23.21 -44.51
C GLY A 831 22.68 -23.19 -45.72
N LEU A 832 23.31 -22.04 -45.99
CA LEU A 832 24.27 -21.90 -47.08
C LEU A 832 25.56 -22.72 -46.87
N GLY A 833 26.02 -22.81 -45.62
CA GLY A 833 27.19 -23.62 -45.23
C GLY A 833 26.95 -25.11 -45.46
N GLY A 834 25.76 -25.59 -45.12
CA GLY A 834 25.32 -26.96 -45.45
C GLY A 834 25.41 -27.24 -46.96
N CYS A 835 24.97 -26.29 -47.79
CA CYS A 835 25.12 -26.39 -49.25
C CYS A 835 26.59 -26.46 -49.68
N CYS A 836 27.46 -25.61 -49.12
CA CYS A 836 28.89 -25.59 -49.47
C CYS A 836 29.58 -26.93 -49.19
N VAL A 837 29.26 -27.56 -48.06
CA VAL A 837 29.80 -28.88 -47.71
C VAL A 837 29.31 -29.96 -48.67
N LEU A 838 28.02 -29.93 -49.05
CA LEU A 838 27.41 -30.91 -49.96
C LEU A 838 27.78 -30.72 -51.43
N LEU A 839 28.27 -29.54 -51.83
CA LEU A 839 28.78 -29.31 -53.18
C LEU A 839 30.03 -30.16 -53.48
N ILE A 840 30.89 -30.46 -52.50
CA ILE A 840 32.07 -31.34 -52.71
C ILE A 840 31.67 -32.76 -53.17
N PRO A 841 30.88 -33.53 -52.40
CA PRO A 841 30.46 -34.85 -52.85
C PRO A 841 29.59 -34.77 -54.12
N SER A 842 28.79 -33.71 -54.28
CA SER A 842 28.04 -33.48 -55.53
C SER A 842 28.96 -33.39 -56.74
N ILE A 843 30.08 -32.66 -56.66
CA ILE A 843 31.08 -32.58 -57.74
C ILE A 843 31.62 -33.96 -58.10
N ILE A 844 32.05 -34.75 -57.10
CA ILE A 844 32.65 -36.08 -57.32
C ILE A 844 31.65 -37.01 -58.00
N VAL A 845 30.41 -37.02 -57.50
CA VAL A 845 29.33 -37.86 -58.01
C VAL A 845 28.94 -37.43 -59.42
N SER A 846 28.78 -36.13 -59.68
CA SER A 846 28.45 -35.61 -61.02
C SER A 846 29.53 -35.95 -62.05
N VAL A 847 30.82 -35.87 -61.71
CA VAL A 847 31.93 -36.27 -62.62
C VAL A 847 31.87 -37.77 -62.93
N LYS A 848 31.62 -38.61 -61.92
CA LYS A 848 31.51 -40.07 -62.11
C LYS A 848 30.27 -40.44 -62.92
N LEU A 849 29.14 -39.79 -62.63
CA LEU A 849 27.87 -40.05 -63.28
C LEU A 849 27.85 -39.56 -64.73
N ALA A 850 28.48 -38.42 -65.03
CA ALA A 850 28.60 -37.89 -66.38
C ALA A 850 29.24 -38.90 -67.36
N LYS A 851 30.16 -39.77 -66.89
CA LYS A 851 30.73 -40.83 -67.73
C LYS A 851 29.71 -41.86 -68.20
N TYR A 852 28.61 -42.06 -67.47
CA TYR A 852 27.56 -43.00 -67.88
C TYR A 852 26.54 -42.39 -68.85
N TYR A 853 26.56 -41.07 -69.06
CA TYR A 853 25.61 -40.38 -69.94
C TYR A 853 26.26 -39.76 -71.19
N ARG A 854 27.52 -39.31 -71.11
CA ARG A 854 28.23 -38.73 -72.25
C ARG A 854 28.57 -39.78 -73.30
N ARG A 855 28.49 -39.41 -74.57
CA ARG A 855 28.97 -40.24 -75.69
C ARG A 855 30.50 -40.33 -75.59
N MET A 856 31.03 -41.55 -75.64
CA MET A 856 32.46 -41.83 -75.55
C MET A 856 33.08 -41.95 -76.95
N ASP A 857 34.38 -41.70 -77.06
CA ASP A 857 35.12 -41.83 -78.32
C ASP A 857 35.61 -43.27 -78.53
N THR A 858 35.86 -44.01 -77.44
CA THR A 858 36.30 -45.41 -77.47
C THR A 858 35.69 -46.23 -76.32
N GLU A 859 35.56 -47.55 -76.52
CA GLU A 859 35.06 -48.52 -75.52
C GLU A 859 35.89 -49.81 -75.57
N ASP A 860 35.92 -50.57 -74.47
CA ASP A 860 36.53 -51.91 -74.48
C ASP A 860 35.67 -52.85 -75.36
N VAL A 861 36.27 -53.47 -76.38
CA VAL A 861 35.62 -54.54 -77.16
C VAL A 861 36.02 -55.87 -76.55
N PHE A 862 35.12 -56.50 -75.80
CA PHE A 862 35.25 -57.93 -75.53
C PHE A 862 34.54 -58.67 -76.66
N GLU A 863 35.28 -59.39 -77.49
CA GLU A 863 34.68 -60.47 -78.25
C GLU A 863 34.17 -61.47 -77.21
N ASP A 864 32.85 -61.64 -77.14
CA ASP A 864 32.26 -62.83 -76.55
C ASP A 864 32.82 -64.02 -77.33
N MET A 865 33.94 -64.59 -76.86
CA MET A 865 34.29 -65.95 -77.20
C MET A 865 33.11 -66.79 -76.74
N GLY A 866 32.28 -67.16 -77.72
CA GLY A 866 31.08 -67.94 -77.52
C GLY A 866 31.36 -69.08 -76.57
N ASN A 867 30.78 -68.99 -75.38
CA ASN A 867 30.58 -70.14 -74.54
C ASN A 867 29.12 -70.12 -74.11
N THR A 868 28.32 -70.82 -74.91
CA THR A 868 27.08 -71.46 -74.46
C THR A 868 27.36 -72.16 -73.13
N GLY A 869 26.99 -71.53 -72.03
CA GLY A 869 27.36 -72.00 -70.69
C GLY A 869 26.62 -71.22 -69.60
N ASN A 870 25.30 -71.44 -69.55
CA ASN A 870 24.39 -71.27 -68.43
C ASN A 870 25.05 -70.90 -67.08
N HIS A 871 24.97 -69.63 -66.62
CA HIS A 871 25.03 -69.25 -65.20
C HIS A 871 24.57 -67.81 -64.93
N GLY A 872 23.37 -67.70 -64.32
CA GLY A 872 23.07 -66.75 -63.25
C GLY A 872 22.79 -65.28 -63.60
N GLU A 873 21.64 -65.00 -64.23
CA GLU A 873 21.00 -63.68 -64.12
C GLU A 873 20.55 -63.46 -62.67
N GLN A 874 21.24 -62.57 -61.95
CA GLN A 874 20.71 -61.99 -60.72
C GLN A 874 19.95 -60.71 -61.09
N VAL A 875 18.68 -60.90 -61.41
CA VAL A 875 17.68 -59.88 -61.70
C VAL A 875 17.48 -59.00 -60.45
N CYS A 876 17.91 -57.73 -60.51
CA CYS A 876 17.36 -56.68 -59.65
C CYS A 876 16.13 -56.09 -60.35
N GLY A 877 15.01 -56.80 -60.29
CA GLY A 877 13.72 -56.34 -60.78
C GLY A 877 12.90 -55.74 -59.65
N ILE A 878 12.60 -54.43 -59.73
CA ILE A 878 11.37 -53.87 -59.19
C ILE A 878 10.39 -53.83 -60.36
N HIS A 879 9.35 -54.65 -60.30
CA HIS A 879 8.32 -54.78 -61.32
C HIS A 879 7.59 -53.46 -61.60
N GLY A 880 7.31 -53.24 -62.89
CA GLY A 880 6.43 -52.22 -63.44
C GLY A 880 6.36 -52.40 -64.95
N ASP A 881 5.52 -53.33 -65.41
CA ASP A 881 5.27 -53.66 -66.81
C ASP A 881 4.91 -52.43 -67.67
N LEU A 882 5.47 -52.36 -68.89
CA LEU A 882 4.66 -52.22 -70.11
C LEU A 882 5.50 -52.59 -71.34
N ALA A 883 5.11 -53.67 -72.03
CA ALA A 883 5.64 -54.05 -73.32
C ALA A 883 4.96 -53.25 -74.45
N VAL A 884 5.76 -52.70 -75.37
CA VAL A 884 5.34 -52.46 -76.76
C VAL A 884 6.50 -52.83 -77.69
N VAL A 885 6.30 -53.91 -78.43
CA VAL A 885 7.14 -54.34 -79.56
C VAL A 885 6.79 -53.50 -80.79
N SER A 886 7.77 -52.92 -81.46
CA SER A 886 7.65 -52.65 -82.90
C SER A 886 9.00 -52.65 -83.62
N ILE A 887 8.99 -53.28 -84.78
CA ILE A 887 10.10 -53.74 -85.61
C ILE A 887 10.62 -52.61 -86.51
N SER A 888 11.95 -52.51 -86.66
CA SER A 888 12.65 -51.62 -87.59
C SER A 888 12.66 -52.16 -89.03
N PRO A 889 12.88 -51.28 -90.04
CA PRO A 889 13.82 -51.64 -91.10
C PRO A 889 14.91 -50.57 -91.37
N TYR A 890 16.14 -51.07 -91.49
CA TYR A 890 17.38 -50.41 -91.94
C TYR A 890 17.28 -49.71 -93.32
N PRO A 891 18.24 -48.82 -93.69
CA PRO A 891 19.40 -49.31 -94.47
C PRO A 891 20.77 -48.74 -94.10
N ASN A 892 21.76 -49.59 -94.35
CA ASN A 892 23.22 -49.46 -94.26
C ASN A 892 23.81 -48.21 -94.93
N THR A 893 24.89 -47.68 -94.34
CA THR A 893 26.04 -47.14 -95.09
C THR A 893 27.36 -47.44 -94.37
N LEU A 894 28.14 -48.35 -94.96
CA LEU A 894 29.57 -48.51 -94.68
C LEU A 894 30.30 -47.22 -95.08
N THR A 895 31.13 -46.67 -94.19
CA THR A 895 32.33 -45.94 -94.60
C THR A 895 33.49 -46.32 -93.67
N ARG A 896 34.59 -46.72 -94.32
CA ARG A 896 35.81 -47.29 -93.78
C ARG A 896 36.91 -46.23 -93.92
N PHE A 897 37.62 -45.89 -92.86
CA PHE A 897 38.88 -45.11 -92.91
C PHE A 897 39.76 -45.41 -91.67
N PRO A 898 41.07 -45.10 -91.71
CA PRO A 898 42.12 -46.14 -91.64
C PRO A 898 42.92 -46.15 -90.32
N ARG A 899 43.68 -47.25 -90.12
CA ARG A 899 44.74 -47.39 -89.11
C ARG A 899 45.89 -46.41 -89.34
N ALA A 900 46.38 -45.81 -88.25
CA ALA A 900 47.76 -45.35 -88.10
C ALA A 900 48.20 -45.70 -86.65
N SER A 901 49.14 -46.63 -86.46
CA SER A 901 50.60 -46.44 -86.42
C SER A 901 51.11 -46.20 -84.99
N ALA A 902 51.41 -47.30 -84.29
CA ALA A 902 52.21 -47.27 -83.05
C ALA A 902 53.69 -47.55 -83.39
N PRO A 903 54.66 -46.86 -82.75
CA PRO A 903 56.06 -47.29 -82.74
C PRO A 903 56.31 -48.33 -81.61
N PRO A 904 57.32 -49.20 -81.76
CA PRO A 904 57.44 -50.43 -80.96
C PRO A 904 58.14 -50.21 -79.61
N SER A 905 57.70 -50.98 -78.62
CA SER A 905 58.35 -51.17 -77.31
C SER A 905 59.44 -52.23 -77.42
N TYR A 906 60.65 -51.88 -76.97
CA TYR A 906 61.76 -52.78 -76.70
C TYR A 906 61.43 -53.72 -75.53
N ALA A 907 61.32 -55.02 -75.78
CA ALA A 907 61.66 -56.09 -74.84
C ALA A 907 61.57 -57.41 -75.61
N ASP A 908 62.72 -58.05 -75.83
CA ASP A 908 62.92 -59.51 -75.78
C ASP A 908 64.33 -59.82 -76.31
N LEU A 909 65.28 -59.81 -75.38
CA LEU A 909 66.65 -60.30 -75.52
C LEU A 909 66.78 -61.52 -74.62
N GLU A 910 66.73 -62.71 -75.21
CA GLU A 910 67.33 -63.98 -74.74
C GLU A 910 67.03 -65.03 -75.85
N GLY A 911 67.97 -65.73 -76.50
CA GLY A 911 69.40 -65.88 -76.26
C GLY A 911 70.14 -66.50 -77.46
N SER A 912 71.47 -66.56 -77.28
CA SER A 912 72.56 -67.14 -78.08
C SER A 912 72.45 -68.66 -78.36
N PRO A 913 73.31 -69.28 -79.20
CA PRO A 913 74.49 -68.78 -79.92
C PRO A 913 74.36 -68.70 -81.45
#